data_AF-I4I506-F1
#
_entry.id   AF-I4I506-F1
#
_cell.length_a   1.000
_cell.length_b   1.000
_cell.length_c   1.000
_cell.angle_alpha   90.00
_cell.angle_beta   90.00
_cell.angle_gamma   90.00
#
_symmetry.space_group_name_H-M   'P 1'
#
loop_
_entity.id
_entity.type
_entity.pdbx_description
1 polymer ?
#
loop_
_entity_poly.entity_id
_entity_poly.type
_entity_poly.pdbx_seq_one_letter_code
_entity_poly.pdbx_strand_id
1 'polypeptide(L)'
;MQSTTLTTTSGSSPQNTLNRQPKVTENEQIPNSTKVDSNIDKLLEKCIGKKKLNELSQQALDELLSGVDFLEAIGLDGILDNGNSGNNNNSSLTSSLTSSPTSSLTPSPTPSPTPSPTPSPTPSPTSSLTPSLPPSLTSSLTSSLTSSVSPPDLVGSFGTINLPSTVNFGAQGNAQVIVTNQGQEIASGPSTVRLYISTDGEIDSNDALLTSVSTNLNLSAGQSVTLNLQYQNNTSVIAPGAYFLIAQVDANNQIAEQLETNNVTSKLVSGLNTNAIIDWNAIALNAIQAEGKAGRGVPPTVGSRLMALVSTAVYDTVQAFNTSYPSYAVNVNAPANTSLQAAVVGAAYRVLSTQLPGQNSLFLQQVTNSLAEIQDSATAESRGFNFGILVANQSLNLRASDGSSNNTPFTAPSGNYVWTPETLGPTAGVALGANWGGVTPWTIGNIDQFVSQNQLDVTLDGRPDNPNDQGALYAEEIEEVRLYGGLEDTALTTTLRNADQAEMAVFWSYDRADTFRPYGHLNQIAQEIAVREGNTLQEDASLFAALNTALADAVIVAWKEKYTELQPRPDDVIAGGFAANDGIASTVGDPDWKPLLSELMGVNSPPFPDYMSGHSAMGGAFAGVMTEYFGDNYVFSAVSQELPGVVRDFDSFYEAGMEDALSRIYGGVHVSEACIDSFEMGLAVGDFVSTSVFQPIV
;
A
#
# COMPACT_ATOMS: atom_id res chain seq x y z
N MET A 1 20.28 30.23 -60.47
CA MET A 1 19.35 31.34 -60.71
C MET A 1 18.62 31.59 -59.40
N GLN A 2 18.93 32.72 -58.75
CA GLN A 2 17.96 33.76 -58.33
C GLN A 2 16.81 33.21 -57.44
N SER A 3 16.93 33.32 -56.12
CA SER A 3 16.69 34.53 -55.30
C SER A 3 15.22 34.95 -55.30
N THR A 4 14.57 34.91 -54.13
CA THR A 4 14.06 36.14 -53.49
C THR A 4 13.66 35.92 -52.04
N THR A 5 14.07 36.89 -51.24
CA THR A 5 13.82 37.18 -49.83
C THR A 5 12.38 37.65 -49.61
N LEU A 6 11.80 37.46 -48.41
CA LEU A 6 11.36 38.58 -47.54
C LEU A 6 10.71 38.11 -46.22
N THR A 7 11.14 38.80 -45.18
CA THR A 7 10.71 38.90 -43.78
C THR A 7 9.29 39.44 -43.62
N THR A 8 8.54 39.00 -42.61
CA THR A 8 7.72 39.87 -41.73
C THR A 8 7.40 39.20 -40.38
N THR A 9 7.39 40.03 -39.35
CA THR A 9 7.20 39.81 -37.91
C THR A 9 5.74 39.66 -37.45
N SER A 10 5.63 39.18 -36.20
CA SER A 10 4.64 39.44 -35.15
C SER A 10 3.28 38.72 -35.16
N GLY A 11 3.11 37.88 -34.13
CA GLY A 11 2.10 38.10 -33.09
C GLY A 11 0.75 37.44 -33.29
N SER A 12 0.47 36.40 -32.51
CA SER A 12 -0.70 36.28 -31.60
C SER A 12 -0.93 34.82 -31.21
N SER A 13 -1.26 34.64 -29.94
CA SER A 13 -1.47 33.37 -29.22
C SER A 13 -2.51 32.44 -29.88
N PRO A 14 -2.47 31.15 -29.50
CA PRO A 14 -3.67 30.58 -28.88
C PRO A 14 -3.39 30.18 -27.44
N GLN A 15 -4.19 30.74 -26.52
CA GLN A 15 -4.41 30.13 -25.22
C GLN A 15 -4.98 28.73 -25.45
N ASN A 16 -4.26 27.71 -24.99
CA ASN A 16 -4.86 26.42 -24.70
C ASN A 16 -4.78 26.22 -23.19
N THR A 17 -5.94 26.24 -22.56
CA THR A 17 -6.16 26.00 -21.13
C THR A 17 -5.93 24.53 -20.82
N LEU A 18 -4.69 24.20 -20.45
CA LEU A 18 -4.33 23.02 -19.67
C LEU A 18 -3.53 23.56 -18.49
N ASN A 19 -4.14 23.56 -17.30
CA ASN A 19 -3.42 23.39 -16.03
C ASN A 19 -4.36 23.54 -14.83
N ARG A 20 -4.83 22.39 -14.35
CA ARG A 20 -4.81 22.07 -12.93
C ARG A 20 -4.41 20.60 -12.81
N GLN A 21 -3.12 20.33 -12.92
CA GLN A 21 -2.56 19.18 -12.22
C GLN A 21 -2.45 19.58 -10.74
N PRO A 22 -2.95 18.75 -9.80
CA PRO A 22 -2.71 18.98 -8.39
C PRO A 22 -1.21 18.85 -8.11
N LYS A 23 -0.70 19.75 -7.28
CA LYS A 23 0.66 19.71 -6.75
C LYS A 23 0.86 18.38 -6.01
N VAL A 24 1.82 17.58 -6.43
CA VAL A 24 2.40 16.54 -5.57
C VAL A 24 3.17 17.29 -4.49
N THR A 25 2.60 17.35 -3.31
CA THR A 25 3.33 17.68 -2.07
C THR A 25 3.40 16.41 -1.26
N GLU A 26 4.35 15.52 -1.60
CA GLU A 26 4.73 14.41 -0.72
C GLU A 26 5.59 14.96 0.42
N ASN A 27 4.90 15.63 1.32
CA ASN A 27 5.29 15.84 2.71
C ASN A 27 4.00 15.85 3.54
N GLU A 28 3.15 14.84 3.31
CA GLU A 28 2.17 14.44 4.29
C GLU A 28 2.71 13.18 4.97
N GLN A 29 3.09 13.37 6.23
CA GLN A 29 3.18 12.29 7.19
C GLN A 29 1.95 11.39 7.02
N ILE A 30 2.07 10.06 7.17
CA ILE A 30 0.92 9.32 7.73
C ILE A 30 0.49 10.16 8.93
N PRO A 31 -0.73 10.74 8.91
CA PRO A 31 -1.06 11.76 9.88
C PRO A 31 -0.76 11.19 11.26
N ASN A 32 0.08 11.88 12.03
CA ASN A 32 -0.06 11.82 13.46
C ASN A 32 -1.39 12.49 13.74
N SER A 33 -2.48 11.74 13.53
CA SER A 33 -3.81 12.24 13.76
C SER A 33 -3.78 12.72 15.20
N THR A 34 -4.19 13.96 15.43
CA THR A 34 -5.08 14.21 16.56
C THR A 34 -6.13 13.11 16.47
N LYS A 35 -5.90 11.99 17.18
CA LYS A 35 -6.76 10.82 17.20
C LYS A 35 -8.15 11.37 17.44
N VAL A 36 -9.02 11.32 16.43
CA VAL A 36 -10.43 11.30 16.74
C VAL A 36 -10.57 9.98 17.48
N ASP A 37 -10.69 10.04 18.81
CA ASP A 37 -10.72 8.84 19.64
C ASP A 37 -11.75 7.87 19.06
N SER A 38 -11.24 6.80 18.44
CA SER A 38 -12.08 5.78 17.85
C SER A 38 -12.91 5.16 18.97
N ASN A 39 -14.08 4.61 18.63
CA ASN A 39 -14.88 3.91 19.63
C ASN A 39 -14.09 2.75 20.27
N ILE A 40 -13.19 2.12 19.49
CA ILE A 40 -12.22 1.15 19.99
C ILE A 40 -11.31 1.77 21.05
N ASP A 41 -10.69 2.92 20.80
CA ASP A 41 -9.78 3.57 21.77
C ASP A 41 -10.51 3.93 23.08
N LYS A 42 -11.75 4.43 22.99
CA LYS A 42 -12.57 4.74 24.17
C LYS A 42 -12.90 3.50 24.97
N LEU A 43 -13.23 2.40 24.29
CA LEU A 43 -13.50 1.11 24.95
C LEU A 43 -12.24 0.52 25.57
N LEU A 44 -11.10 0.58 24.89
CA LEU A 44 -9.81 0.14 25.43
C LEU A 44 -9.45 0.91 26.71
N GLU A 45 -9.54 2.24 26.69
CA GLU A 45 -9.26 3.05 27.88
C GLU A 45 -10.21 2.72 29.03
N LYS A 46 -11.49 2.48 28.75
CA LYS A 46 -12.49 2.08 29.76
C LYS A 46 -12.21 0.69 30.33
N CYS A 47 -11.81 -0.26 29.48
CA CYS A 47 -11.74 -1.68 29.82
C CYS A 47 -10.39 -2.11 30.41
N ILE A 48 -9.28 -1.64 29.84
CA ILE A 48 -7.92 -1.98 30.27
C ILE A 48 -7.12 -0.77 30.77
N GLY A 49 -7.50 0.44 30.35
CA GLY A 49 -6.75 1.67 30.65
C GLY A 49 -5.30 1.55 30.18
N LYS A 50 -4.35 1.82 31.10
CA LYS A 50 -2.91 1.73 30.85
C LYS A 50 -2.26 0.39 31.22
N LYS A 51 -3.03 -0.61 31.64
CA LYS A 51 -2.49 -1.92 32.03
C LYS A 51 -2.01 -2.68 30.80
N LYS A 52 -0.91 -3.41 30.93
CA LYS A 52 -0.50 -4.36 29.89
C LYS A 52 -1.35 -5.63 29.98
N LEU A 53 -1.59 -6.30 28.86
CA LEU A 53 -2.43 -7.49 28.82
C LEU A 53 -1.85 -8.63 29.68
N ASN A 54 -0.52 -8.75 29.70
CA ASN A 54 0.21 -9.71 30.53
C ASN A 54 0.20 -9.38 32.03
N GLU A 55 -0.34 -8.23 32.45
CA GLU A 55 -0.57 -7.90 33.86
C GLU A 55 -1.97 -8.34 34.34
N LEU A 56 -2.86 -8.75 33.42
CA LEU A 56 -4.18 -9.28 33.76
C LEU A 56 -4.07 -10.77 34.14
N SER A 57 -4.83 -11.19 35.16
CA SER A 57 -5.02 -12.61 35.41
C SER A 57 -5.86 -13.25 34.30
N GLN A 58 -5.73 -14.55 34.10
CA GLN A 58 -6.55 -15.28 33.11
C GLN A 58 -8.06 -15.06 33.34
N GLN A 59 -8.49 -15.02 34.61
CA GLN A 59 -9.87 -14.73 34.97
C GLN A 59 -10.29 -13.30 34.60
N ALA A 60 -9.44 -12.31 34.86
CA ALA A 60 -9.75 -10.92 34.50
C ALA A 60 -9.82 -10.72 32.99
N LEU A 61 -8.97 -11.42 32.23
CA LEU A 61 -9.01 -11.42 30.77
C LEU A 61 -10.29 -12.11 30.25
N ASP A 62 -10.69 -13.23 30.84
CA ASP A 62 -11.93 -13.93 30.49
C ASP A 62 -13.20 -13.10 30.76
N GLU A 63 -13.25 -12.43 31.91
CA GLU A 63 -14.32 -11.48 32.27
C GLU A 63 -14.35 -10.29 31.31
N LEU A 64 -13.17 -9.77 30.92
CA LEU A 64 -13.04 -8.68 29.96
C LEU A 64 -13.59 -9.06 28.58
N LEU A 65 -13.17 -10.20 28.02
CA LEU A 65 -13.62 -10.64 26.70
C LEU A 65 -15.13 -10.89 26.62
N SER A 66 -15.75 -11.20 27.76
CA SER A 66 -17.20 -11.40 27.87
C SER A 66 -17.99 -10.08 28.02
N GLY A 67 -17.32 -8.99 28.39
CA GLY A 67 -17.96 -7.71 28.71
C GLY A 67 -17.65 -6.57 27.73
N VAL A 68 -16.81 -6.81 26.71
CA VAL A 68 -16.48 -5.84 25.66
C VAL A 68 -17.04 -6.31 24.32
N ASP A 69 -17.45 -5.35 23.49
CA ASP A 69 -17.87 -5.62 22.12
C ASP A 69 -17.19 -4.63 21.18
N PHE A 70 -16.09 -5.04 20.56
CA PHE A 70 -15.41 -4.22 19.57
C PHE A 70 -16.07 -4.28 18.20
N LEU A 71 -16.95 -5.24 17.91
CA LEU A 71 -17.72 -5.30 16.67
C LEU A 71 -18.81 -4.21 16.68
N GLU A 72 -19.51 -4.03 17.81
CA GLU A 72 -20.43 -2.89 18.01
C GLU A 72 -19.69 -1.56 17.84
N ALA A 73 -18.46 -1.46 18.38
CA ALA A 73 -17.66 -0.23 18.31
C ALA A 73 -17.37 0.22 16.87
N ILE A 74 -17.29 -0.73 15.94
CA ILE A 74 -17.02 -0.49 14.52
C ILE A 74 -18.28 -0.54 13.64
N GLY A 75 -19.46 -0.61 14.26
CA GLY A 75 -20.76 -0.57 13.56
C GLY A 75 -21.12 -1.88 12.86
N LEU A 76 -20.60 -3.01 13.34
CA LEU A 76 -20.88 -4.35 12.84
C LEU A 76 -21.67 -5.18 13.86
N ASP A 77 -22.57 -4.52 14.61
CA ASP A 77 -23.47 -5.19 15.54
C ASP A 77 -24.41 -6.17 14.82
N GLY A 78 -24.64 -7.35 15.40
CA GLY A 78 -25.58 -8.35 14.87
C GLY A 78 -25.09 -9.16 13.65
N ILE A 79 -23.88 -8.94 13.14
CA ILE A 79 -23.35 -9.74 12.01
C ILE A 79 -23.21 -11.22 12.36
N LEU A 80 -22.96 -11.53 13.63
CA LEU A 80 -22.79 -12.90 14.12
C LEU A 80 -24.13 -13.62 14.43
N ASP A 81 -25.28 -12.97 14.27
CA ASP A 81 -26.61 -13.54 14.59
C ASP A 81 -27.23 -14.38 13.45
N ASN A 82 -26.44 -14.78 12.45
CA ASN A 82 -26.93 -15.61 11.33
C ASN A 82 -27.09 -17.08 11.73
N GLY A 83 -28.15 -17.37 12.50
CA GLY A 83 -28.51 -18.74 12.84
C GLY A 83 -29.91 -19.00 13.36
N ASN A 84 -30.69 -17.99 13.79
CA ASN A 84 -32.11 -18.22 14.14
C ASN A 84 -32.93 -16.92 14.33
N SER A 85 -33.54 -16.37 13.28
CA SER A 85 -34.96 -15.96 13.31
C SER A 85 -35.38 -15.37 11.96
N GLY A 86 -36.41 -15.94 11.36
CA GLY A 86 -37.15 -15.30 10.29
C GLY A 86 -38.00 -14.12 10.79
N ASN A 87 -38.15 -13.13 9.91
CA ASN A 87 -39.18 -12.10 9.80
C ASN A 87 -39.52 -11.18 11.00
N ASN A 88 -39.44 -9.88 10.66
CA ASN A 88 -40.30 -8.74 11.01
C ASN A 88 -39.81 -7.70 12.06
N ASN A 89 -39.53 -6.51 11.50
CA ASN A 89 -39.91 -5.17 11.96
C ASN A 89 -39.24 -4.55 13.22
N ASN A 90 -38.46 -3.50 12.95
CA ASN A 90 -38.54 -2.16 13.56
C ASN A 90 -38.97 -2.06 15.04
N SER A 91 -38.01 -1.99 15.96
CA SER A 91 -38.13 -1.32 17.27
C SER A 91 -36.73 -1.14 17.88
N SER A 92 -36.17 0.08 17.87
CA SER A 92 -36.26 1.07 18.96
C SER A 92 -35.03 1.04 19.89
N LEU A 93 -34.19 2.06 19.72
CA LEU A 93 -33.20 2.52 20.67
C LEU A 93 -33.80 2.69 22.07
N THR A 94 -33.29 1.95 23.05
CA THR A 94 -33.36 2.33 24.46
C THR A 94 -32.10 1.88 25.20
N SER A 95 -31.20 2.81 25.48
CA SER A 95 -30.38 2.75 26.69
C SER A 95 -30.55 4.06 27.45
N SER A 96 -30.99 3.91 28.69
CA SER A 96 -31.47 4.94 29.59
C SER A 96 -30.32 5.69 30.27
N LEU A 97 -30.28 7.02 30.10
CA LEU A 97 -29.55 7.92 30.98
C LEU A 97 -30.50 9.02 31.48
N THR A 98 -30.97 8.86 32.72
CA THR A 98 -31.51 9.92 33.58
C THR A 98 -30.56 9.99 34.77
N SER A 99 -30.08 11.12 35.29
CA SER A 99 -30.74 12.42 35.50
C SER A 99 -29.69 13.47 35.90
N SER A 100 -29.84 14.70 35.42
CA SER A 100 -29.33 15.91 36.10
C SER A 100 -30.39 16.45 37.07
N PRO A 101 -30.01 17.31 38.03
CA PRO A 101 -30.57 18.65 37.95
C PRO A 101 -29.55 19.78 38.20
N THR A 102 -29.90 20.89 37.56
CA THR A 102 -29.32 22.24 37.54
C THR A 102 -29.18 22.94 38.89
N SER A 103 -28.15 23.78 39.01
CA SER A 103 -28.27 25.11 39.64
C SER A 103 -27.22 26.10 39.09
N SER A 104 -27.73 27.28 38.74
CA SER A 104 -27.05 28.48 38.24
C SER A 104 -26.09 29.12 39.26
N LEU A 105 -25.15 29.98 38.81
CA LEU A 105 -24.93 31.36 39.31
C LEU A 105 -23.77 32.09 38.55
N THR A 106 -24.13 33.18 37.85
CA THR A 106 -23.47 34.50 37.60
C THR A 106 -21.93 34.68 37.43
N PRO A 107 -21.47 35.53 36.47
CA PRO A 107 -20.06 35.93 36.28
C PRO A 107 -19.73 37.37 36.75
N SER A 108 -18.45 37.65 37.07
CA SER A 108 -17.88 39.01 37.22
C SER A 108 -16.32 39.01 37.32
N PRO A 109 -15.59 40.14 37.15
CA PRO A 109 -14.63 40.31 36.04
C PRO A 109 -13.22 40.89 36.43
N THR A 110 -12.41 41.22 35.39
CA THR A 110 -11.31 42.25 35.27
C THR A 110 -9.87 41.93 35.78
N PRO A 111 -8.77 42.67 35.41
CA PRO A 111 -8.33 43.35 34.15
C PRO A 111 -6.78 43.26 33.79
N SER A 112 -6.42 43.46 32.50
CA SER A 112 -5.36 44.33 31.81
C SER A 112 -3.90 44.54 32.37
N PRO A 113 -2.88 45.21 31.71
CA PRO A 113 -2.79 45.92 30.38
C PRO A 113 -1.43 45.99 29.55
N THR A 114 -1.52 46.45 28.27
CA THR A 114 -0.63 47.36 27.41
C THR A 114 0.81 47.02 26.92
N PRO A 115 1.42 47.73 25.90
CA PRO A 115 0.93 48.65 24.82
C PRO A 115 1.55 48.52 23.36
N SER A 116 0.98 49.36 22.45
CA SER A 116 1.22 49.80 21.02
C SER A 116 2.66 50.25 20.58
N PRO A 117 2.98 50.67 19.30
CA PRO A 117 2.19 51.52 18.35
C PRO A 117 2.30 51.29 16.80
N THR A 118 1.46 52.05 16.06
CA THR A 118 1.19 52.20 14.59
C THR A 118 2.13 53.24 13.89
N PRO A 119 2.11 53.44 12.53
CA PRO A 119 1.11 54.32 11.85
C PRO A 119 0.66 53.94 10.40
N SER A 120 -0.38 54.67 9.94
CA SER A 120 -1.26 54.66 8.71
C SER A 120 -0.60 55.27 7.42
N PRO A 121 -1.26 55.54 6.23
CA PRO A 121 -2.71 55.66 5.85
C PRO A 121 -3.22 55.19 4.45
N THR A 122 -4.55 55.30 4.25
CA THR A 122 -5.52 55.09 3.11
C THR A 122 -5.47 56.20 1.99
N PRO A 123 -6.36 56.36 0.94
CA PRO A 123 -7.82 56.02 0.79
C PRO A 123 -8.48 55.64 -0.60
N SER A 124 -9.72 55.08 -0.53
CA SER A 124 -10.99 55.38 -1.29
C SER A 124 -11.27 54.91 -2.76
N PRO A 125 -12.55 54.88 -3.27
CA PRO A 125 -13.88 54.90 -2.62
C PRO A 125 -15.01 53.96 -3.19
N THR A 126 -16.15 54.07 -2.50
CA THR A 126 -17.55 53.55 -2.47
C THR A 126 -18.44 53.58 -3.73
N SER A 127 -19.47 52.71 -3.80
CA SER A 127 -20.92 53.09 -3.72
C SER A 127 -21.90 51.89 -3.81
N SER A 128 -22.98 51.96 -3.02
CA SER A 128 -24.08 51.00 -2.85
C SER A 128 -25.44 51.68 -3.11
N LEU A 129 -26.41 51.01 -3.75
CA LEU A 129 -27.83 51.37 -3.68
C LEU A 129 -28.75 50.13 -3.85
N THR A 130 -29.60 49.85 -2.85
CA THR A 130 -30.92 49.19 -2.92
C THR A 130 -32.00 50.25 -3.24
N PRO A 131 -33.31 49.97 -3.56
CA PRO A 131 -34.18 48.89 -3.03
C PRO A 131 -35.36 48.35 -3.92
N SER A 132 -36.12 47.40 -3.34
CA SER A 132 -37.61 47.19 -3.41
C SER A 132 -38.24 46.15 -4.37
N LEU A 133 -39.06 45.26 -3.79
CA LEU A 133 -40.07 44.34 -4.38
C LEU A 133 -41.45 45.02 -4.39
N PRO A 134 -42.39 44.69 -5.31
CA PRO A 134 -43.50 43.73 -5.03
C PRO A 134 -44.07 43.03 -6.32
N PRO A 135 -45.30 42.44 -6.35
CA PRO A 135 -45.66 41.07 -5.97
C PRO A 135 -46.19 40.18 -7.14
N SER A 136 -46.47 38.92 -6.79
CA SER A 136 -47.03 37.79 -7.55
C SER A 136 -48.09 38.05 -8.63
N LEU A 137 -47.93 37.36 -9.77
CA LEU A 137 -49.02 36.98 -10.69
C LEU A 137 -48.88 35.51 -11.12
N THR A 138 -49.91 34.73 -10.81
CA THR A 138 -50.17 33.38 -11.26
C THR A 138 -50.46 33.36 -12.77
N SER A 139 -49.79 32.48 -13.51
CA SER A 139 -50.23 32.06 -14.84
C SER A 139 -50.07 30.55 -15.00
N SER A 140 -51.18 29.92 -15.35
CA SER A 140 -51.39 28.49 -15.51
C SER A 140 -50.66 27.96 -16.75
N LEU A 141 -49.73 27.03 -16.55
CA LEU A 141 -49.20 26.19 -17.61
C LEU A 141 -50.00 24.88 -17.63
N THR A 142 -50.79 24.70 -18.69
CA THR A 142 -51.31 23.40 -19.09
C THR A 142 -50.14 22.50 -19.49
N SER A 143 -49.76 21.58 -18.61
CA SER A 143 -48.81 20.51 -18.90
C SER A 143 -49.48 19.47 -19.81
N SER A 144 -49.05 19.43 -21.07
CA SER A 144 -49.19 18.23 -21.89
C SER A 144 -48.35 17.13 -21.25
N LEU A 145 -49.00 16.11 -20.70
CA LEU A 145 -48.36 14.86 -20.29
C LEU A 145 -47.88 14.14 -21.54
N THR A 146 -46.69 14.49 -22.04
CA THR A 146 -45.87 13.53 -22.76
C THR A 146 -45.42 12.52 -21.70
N SER A 147 -45.95 11.31 -21.75
CA SER A 147 -45.36 10.17 -21.02
C SER A 147 -43.91 10.05 -21.44
N SER A 148 -42.99 10.55 -20.62
CA SER A 148 -41.57 10.32 -20.77
C SER A 148 -41.36 8.81 -20.64
N VAL A 149 -41.11 8.15 -21.77
CA VAL A 149 -40.72 6.76 -21.83
C VAL A 149 -39.43 6.63 -21.01
N SER A 150 -39.48 5.94 -19.88
CA SER A 150 -38.29 5.72 -19.04
C SER A 150 -37.45 4.63 -19.70
N PRO A 151 -36.19 4.89 -20.08
CA PRO A 151 -35.33 3.88 -20.71
C PRO A 151 -35.19 2.60 -19.87
N PRO A 152 -34.66 1.48 -20.43
CA PRO A 152 -34.18 0.37 -19.62
C PRO A 152 -33.10 0.81 -18.61
N ASP A 153 -32.84 -0.01 -17.60
CA ASP A 153 -31.82 0.24 -16.58
C ASP A 153 -31.21 -1.10 -16.17
N LEU A 154 -30.08 -1.45 -16.74
CA LEU A 154 -29.33 -2.67 -16.50
C LEU A 154 -28.49 -2.49 -15.24
N VAL A 155 -28.46 -3.55 -14.44
CA VAL A 155 -27.54 -3.66 -13.33
C VAL A 155 -26.93 -5.06 -13.30
N GLY A 156 -25.68 -5.13 -12.85
CA GLY A 156 -24.99 -6.37 -12.56
C GLY A 156 -25.16 -6.81 -11.11
N SER A 157 -25.17 -8.12 -10.89
CA SER A 157 -24.90 -8.72 -9.58
C SER A 157 -24.19 -10.06 -9.77
N PHE A 158 -23.44 -10.51 -8.77
CA PHE A 158 -22.80 -11.83 -8.81
C PHE A 158 -23.76 -12.94 -8.38
N GLY A 159 -23.77 -14.04 -9.13
CA GLY A 159 -24.36 -15.32 -8.72
C GLY A 159 -23.31 -16.21 -8.03
N THR A 160 -23.27 -17.49 -8.40
CA THR A 160 -22.21 -18.41 -7.94
C THR A 160 -20.84 -18.00 -8.49
N ILE A 161 -19.84 -17.92 -7.62
CA ILE A 161 -18.43 -17.72 -7.98
C ILE A 161 -17.67 -18.98 -7.60
N ASN A 162 -16.98 -19.57 -8.57
CA ASN A 162 -16.04 -20.67 -8.39
C ASN A 162 -14.65 -20.13 -8.70
N LEU A 163 -13.90 -19.79 -7.66
CA LEU A 163 -12.53 -19.30 -7.79
C LEU A 163 -11.58 -20.43 -8.24
N PRO A 164 -10.41 -20.08 -8.78
CA PRO A 164 -9.40 -21.08 -9.13
C PRO A 164 -8.93 -21.86 -7.90
N SER A 165 -8.78 -23.18 -8.03
CA SER A 165 -8.37 -24.06 -6.94
C SER A 165 -6.87 -24.04 -6.64
N THR A 166 -6.09 -23.25 -7.38
CA THR A 166 -4.64 -23.09 -7.24
C THR A 166 -4.26 -21.65 -7.55
N VAL A 167 -3.17 -21.17 -6.98
CA VAL A 167 -2.59 -19.85 -7.28
C VAL A 167 -1.71 -19.82 -8.53
N ASN A 168 -1.58 -20.95 -9.23
CA ASN A 168 -0.75 -21.03 -10.43
C ASN A 168 -1.30 -20.14 -11.55
N PHE A 169 -0.38 -19.55 -12.32
CA PHE A 169 -0.72 -18.82 -13.53
C PHE A 169 -1.49 -19.70 -14.51
N GLY A 170 -2.59 -19.18 -15.06
CA GLY A 170 -3.50 -19.94 -15.93
C GLY A 170 -4.54 -20.80 -15.20
N ALA A 171 -4.60 -20.74 -13.86
CA ALA A 171 -5.63 -21.45 -13.11
C ALA A 171 -7.04 -20.98 -13.52
N GLN A 172 -7.95 -21.94 -13.71
CA GLN A 172 -9.27 -21.68 -14.25
C GLN A 172 -10.25 -21.27 -13.14
N GLY A 173 -11.02 -20.22 -13.39
CA GLY A 173 -12.13 -19.81 -12.53
C GLY A 173 -13.41 -19.56 -13.34
N ASN A 174 -14.53 -19.42 -12.64
CA ASN A 174 -15.82 -19.07 -13.22
C ASN A 174 -16.62 -18.15 -12.30
N ALA A 175 -17.14 -17.06 -12.84
CA ALA A 175 -18.08 -16.19 -12.14
C ALA A 175 -19.41 -16.12 -12.90
N GLN A 176 -20.52 -16.30 -12.21
CA GLN A 176 -21.84 -15.96 -12.73
C GLN A 176 -22.10 -14.48 -12.54
N VAL A 177 -22.47 -13.80 -13.62
CA VAL A 177 -22.99 -12.42 -13.59
C VAL A 177 -24.46 -12.45 -13.98
N ILE A 178 -25.31 -11.95 -13.09
CA ILE A 178 -26.74 -11.81 -13.29
C ILE A 178 -26.99 -10.38 -13.74
N VAL A 179 -27.38 -10.22 -15.01
CA VAL A 179 -27.78 -8.94 -15.60
C VAL A 179 -29.28 -8.78 -15.43
N THR A 180 -29.72 -7.71 -14.77
CA THR A 180 -31.15 -7.44 -14.52
C THR A 180 -31.55 -6.10 -15.11
N ASN A 181 -32.67 -6.05 -15.82
CA ASN A 181 -33.27 -4.78 -16.22
C ASN A 181 -34.22 -4.29 -15.11
N GLN A 182 -33.80 -3.33 -14.31
CA GLN A 182 -34.60 -2.65 -13.27
C GLN A 182 -35.46 -1.50 -13.83
N GLY A 183 -35.26 -1.15 -15.11
CA GLY A 183 -35.99 -0.11 -15.81
C GLY A 183 -37.41 -0.52 -16.19
N GLN A 184 -38.10 0.35 -16.93
CA GLN A 184 -39.50 0.13 -17.32
C GLN A 184 -39.66 -0.32 -18.77
N GLU A 185 -38.72 0.04 -19.64
CA GLU A 185 -38.68 -0.38 -21.04
C GLU A 185 -37.83 -1.63 -21.25
N ILE A 186 -37.97 -2.27 -22.42
CA ILE A 186 -37.19 -3.46 -22.78
C ILE A 186 -35.74 -3.07 -23.04
N ALA A 187 -34.80 -3.73 -22.37
CA ALA A 187 -33.38 -3.67 -22.71
C ALA A 187 -33.11 -4.63 -23.88
N SER A 188 -33.00 -4.09 -25.09
CA SER A 188 -32.79 -4.88 -26.30
C SER A 188 -31.60 -4.38 -27.12
N GLY A 189 -30.65 -5.26 -27.39
CA GLY A 189 -29.45 -4.91 -28.16
C GLY A 189 -28.24 -5.74 -27.75
N PRO A 190 -27.10 -5.57 -28.44
CA PRO A 190 -25.84 -6.15 -28.02
C PRO A 190 -25.42 -5.54 -26.68
N SER A 191 -24.97 -6.38 -25.76
CA SER A 191 -24.36 -5.97 -24.51
C SER A 191 -23.13 -6.83 -24.24
N THR A 192 -22.07 -6.22 -23.74
CA THR A 192 -20.83 -6.90 -23.37
C THR A 192 -20.65 -6.83 -21.86
N VAL A 193 -20.46 -7.99 -21.23
CA VAL A 193 -20.08 -8.07 -19.82
C VAL A 193 -18.59 -8.33 -19.74
N ARG A 194 -17.86 -7.49 -19.00
CA ARG A 194 -16.44 -7.67 -18.69
C ARG A 194 -16.27 -8.07 -17.24
N LEU A 195 -15.35 -9.00 -16.99
CA LEU A 195 -14.94 -9.43 -15.64
C LEU A 195 -13.50 -8.99 -15.40
N TYR A 196 -13.26 -8.27 -14.32
CA TYR A 196 -11.96 -7.80 -13.88
C TYR A 196 -11.58 -8.41 -12.53
N ILE A 197 -10.29 -8.42 -12.25
CA ILE A 197 -9.73 -8.62 -10.91
C ILE A 197 -9.14 -7.30 -10.43
N SER A 198 -9.29 -7.00 -9.14
CA SER A 198 -8.97 -5.68 -8.58
C SER A 198 -8.56 -5.76 -7.11
N THR A 199 -7.77 -4.78 -6.67
CA THR A 199 -7.40 -4.60 -5.26
C THR A 199 -8.41 -3.77 -4.47
N ASP A 200 -9.21 -2.92 -5.12
CA ASP A 200 -10.09 -1.96 -4.43
C ASP A 200 -11.58 -2.02 -4.85
N GLY A 201 -11.90 -2.81 -5.88
CA GLY A 201 -13.27 -3.00 -6.34
C GLY A 201 -13.78 -1.89 -7.26
N GLU A 202 -12.92 -0.97 -7.70
CA GLU A 202 -13.22 0.13 -8.60
C GLU A 202 -12.39 0.02 -9.89
N ILE A 203 -13.05 0.05 -11.06
CA ILE A 203 -12.35 -0.15 -12.35
C ILE A 203 -11.34 0.96 -12.62
N ASP A 204 -10.04 0.63 -12.64
CA ASP A 204 -8.95 1.55 -12.98
C ASP A 204 -7.80 0.90 -13.79
N SER A 205 -6.67 1.62 -13.91
CA SER A 205 -5.50 1.17 -14.68
C SER A 205 -4.67 0.06 -14.02
N ASN A 206 -4.86 -0.17 -12.72
CA ASN A 206 -4.17 -1.22 -11.97
C ASN A 206 -4.98 -2.53 -11.93
N ASP A 207 -6.19 -2.55 -12.51
CA ASP A 207 -7.00 -3.76 -12.66
C ASP A 207 -6.67 -4.54 -13.92
N ALA A 208 -6.86 -5.86 -13.85
CA ALA A 208 -6.69 -6.73 -15.00
C ALA A 208 -8.02 -7.31 -15.47
N LEU A 209 -8.28 -7.20 -16.77
CA LEU A 209 -9.40 -7.86 -17.42
C LEU A 209 -9.15 -9.37 -17.46
N LEU A 210 -10.00 -10.15 -16.80
CA LEU A 210 -9.95 -11.61 -16.78
C LEU A 210 -10.59 -12.22 -18.04
N THR A 211 -11.79 -11.74 -18.40
CA THR A 211 -12.55 -12.25 -19.55
C THR A 211 -13.67 -11.30 -19.94
N SER A 212 -14.28 -11.53 -21.11
CA SER A 212 -15.49 -10.81 -21.53
C SER A 212 -16.44 -11.72 -22.32
N VAL A 213 -17.75 -11.47 -22.18
CA VAL A 213 -18.81 -12.18 -22.91
C VAL A 213 -19.76 -11.16 -23.51
N SER A 214 -19.99 -11.25 -24.83
CA SER A 214 -21.00 -10.45 -25.53
C SER A 214 -22.23 -11.29 -25.82
N THR A 215 -23.41 -10.72 -25.58
CA THR A 215 -24.70 -11.35 -25.89
C THR A 215 -25.70 -10.29 -26.39
N ASN A 216 -26.70 -10.72 -27.16
CA ASN A 216 -27.82 -9.83 -27.47
C ASN A 216 -28.87 -9.98 -26.36
N LEU A 217 -29.06 -8.92 -25.58
CA LEU A 217 -30.08 -8.84 -24.56
C LEU A 217 -31.45 -8.57 -25.18
N ASN A 218 -32.47 -9.09 -24.50
CA ASN A 218 -33.88 -8.79 -24.73
C ASN A 218 -34.63 -9.02 -23.42
N LEU A 219 -34.39 -8.13 -22.45
CA LEU A 219 -34.91 -8.24 -21.08
C LEU A 219 -36.07 -7.28 -20.88
N SER A 220 -37.25 -7.82 -20.60
CA SER A 220 -38.37 -6.98 -20.13
C SER A 220 -38.07 -6.41 -18.74
N ALA A 221 -38.84 -5.40 -18.32
CA ALA A 221 -38.75 -4.86 -16.97
C ALA A 221 -38.80 -5.96 -15.89
N GLY A 222 -37.83 -5.93 -14.98
CA GLY A 222 -37.63 -6.90 -13.91
C GLY A 222 -37.07 -8.26 -14.34
N GLN A 223 -36.79 -8.49 -15.62
CA GLN A 223 -36.19 -9.74 -16.08
C GLN A 223 -34.67 -9.73 -15.92
N SER A 224 -34.14 -10.92 -15.65
CA SER A 224 -32.71 -11.16 -15.54
C SER A 224 -32.24 -12.27 -16.47
N VAL A 225 -30.97 -12.20 -16.87
CA VAL A 225 -30.24 -13.29 -17.50
C VAL A 225 -28.95 -13.56 -16.71
N THR A 226 -28.61 -14.83 -16.53
CA THR A 226 -27.35 -15.23 -15.92
C THR A 226 -26.35 -15.60 -17.00
N LEU A 227 -25.19 -14.95 -16.99
CA LEU A 227 -24.07 -15.24 -17.86
C LEU A 227 -22.96 -15.92 -17.06
N ASN A 228 -22.40 -17.00 -17.59
CA ASN A 228 -21.26 -17.69 -16.99
C ASN A 228 -19.98 -17.20 -17.66
N LEU A 229 -19.10 -16.56 -16.89
CA LEU A 229 -17.83 -16.03 -17.35
C LEU A 229 -16.71 -16.94 -16.86
N GLN A 230 -16.21 -17.78 -17.76
CA GLN A 230 -15.03 -18.61 -17.55
C GLN A 230 -13.78 -17.79 -17.83
N TYR A 231 -12.77 -17.91 -16.98
CA TYR A 231 -11.53 -17.16 -17.11
C TYR A 231 -10.32 -18.00 -16.68
N GLN A 232 -9.15 -17.57 -17.14
CA GLN A 232 -7.85 -18.05 -16.67
C GLN A 232 -7.20 -16.92 -15.87
N ASN A 233 -6.70 -17.22 -14.68
CA ASN A 233 -5.98 -16.25 -13.89
C ASN A 233 -4.55 -16.07 -14.43
N ASN A 234 -4.41 -15.21 -15.45
CA ASN A 234 -3.14 -14.88 -16.10
C ASN A 234 -2.67 -13.47 -15.72
N THR A 235 -2.98 -13.04 -14.50
CA THR A 235 -2.72 -11.67 -14.03
C THR A 235 -1.83 -11.69 -12.79
N SER A 236 -1.07 -10.61 -12.68
CA SER A 236 -0.05 -10.35 -11.67
C SER A 236 -0.42 -9.20 -10.74
N VAL A 237 -1.60 -8.61 -10.92
CA VAL A 237 -1.97 -7.33 -10.32
C VAL A 237 -2.51 -7.45 -8.89
N ILE A 238 -2.62 -8.67 -8.35
CA ILE A 238 -3.15 -8.95 -7.01
C ILE A 238 -2.35 -10.03 -6.29
N ALA A 239 -2.35 -9.96 -4.95
CA ALA A 239 -1.92 -11.06 -4.09
C ALA A 239 -3.01 -12.15 -3.95
N PRO A 240 -2.65 -13.42 -3.71
CA PRO A 240 -3.59 -14.56 -3.81
C PRO A 240 -4.64 -14.65 -2.68
N GLY A 241 -4.57 -13.80 -1.65
CA GLY A 241 -5.51 -13.74 -0.52
C GLY A 241 -6.86 -13.12 -0.88
N ALA A 242 -7.22 -12.03 -0.20
CA ALA A 242 -8.45 -11.31 -0.46
C ALA A 242 -8.31 -10.28 -1.60
N TYR A 243 -9.21 -10.33 -2.56
CA TYR A 243 -9.26 -9.44 -3.72
C TYR A 243 -10.69 -9.25 -4.24
N PHE A 244 -10.89 -8.29 -5.12
CA PHE A 244 -12.19 -8.02 -5.74
C PHE A 244 -12.30 -8.67 -7.11
N LEU A 245 -13.47 -9.23 -7.39
CA LEU A 245 -13.95 -9.43 -8.75
C LEU A 245 -14.91 -8.29 -9.10
N ILE A 246 -14.75 -7.68 -10.27
CA ILE A 246 -15.62 -6.63 -10.78
C ILE A 246 -16.31 -7.11 -12.05
N ALA A 247 -17.64 -7.00 -12.11
CA ALA A 247 -18.40 -7.20 -13.33
C ALA A 247 -18.94 -5.86 -13.83
N GLN A 248 -18.58 -5.52 -15.07
CA GLN A 248 -19.13 -4.37 -15.79
C GLN A 248 -20.13 -4.88 -16.82
N VAL A 249 -21.40 -4.60 -16.59
CA VAL A 249 -22.50 -4.84 -17.55
C VAL A 249 -22.52 -3.71 -18.57
N ASP A 250 -22.99 -4.03 -19.77
CA ASP A 250 -23.01 -3.11 -20.91
C ASP A 250 -21.72 -2.29 -21.09
N ALA A 251 -20.57 -2.95 -21.00
CA ALA A 251 -19.25 -2.33 -20.95
C ALA A 251 -18.86 -1.47 -22.17
N ASN A 252 -19.68 -1.50 -23.23
CA ASN A 252 -19.52 -0.69 -24.44
C ASN A 252 -20.58 0.42 -24.56
N ASN A 253 -21.45 0.58 -23.55
CA ASN A 253 -22.54 1.56 -23.49
C ASN A 253 -23.44 1.52 -24.74
N GLN A 254 -23.82 0.32 -25.17
CA GLN A 254 -24.53 0.07 -26.43
C GLN A 254 -26.05 0.09 -26.27
N ILE A 255 -26.55 -0.25 -25.09
CA ILE A 255 -27.96 -0.09 -24.75
C ILE A 255 -28.04 1.25 -24.02
N ALA A 256 -28.92 2.15 -24.47
CA ALA A 256 -29.07 3.45 -23.81
C ALA A 256 -29.96 3.29 -22.57
N GLU A 257 -29.45 3.73 -21.42
CA GLU A 257 -30.03 3.39 -20.11
C GLU A 257 -30.53 4.62 -19.36
N GLN A 258 -31.33 4.38 -18.32
CA GLN A 258 -31.77 5.44 -17.41
C GLN A 258 -30.62 5.96 -16.56
N LEU A 259 -29.77 5.04 -16.09
CA LEU A 259 -28.57 5.34 -15.34
C LEU A 259 -27.43 4.51 -15.93
N GLU A 260 -26.40 5.17 -16.45
CA GLU A 260 -25.26 4.45 -17.03
C GLU A 260 -24.20 4.09 -15.97
N THR A 261 -24.34 4.63 -14.76
CA THR A 261 -23.31 4.58 -13.71
C THR A 261 -23.50 3.45 -12.70
N ASN A 262 -24.60 2.69 -12.77
CA ASN A 262 -24.91 1.54 -11.91
C ASN A 262 -24.66 0.18 -12.60
N ASN A 263 -23.96 0.19 -13.74
CA ASN A 263 -23.62 -0.99 -14.52
C ASN A 263 -22.43 -1.80 -13.96
N VAL A 264 -21.77 -1.29 -12.92
CA VAL A 264 -20.61 -1.92 -12.29
C VAL A 264 -21.01 -2.51 -10.95
N THR A 265 -20.65 -3.76 -10.71
CA THR A 265 -20.77 -4.43 -9.41
C THR A 265 -19.45 -5.09 -9.07
N SER A 266 -19.07 -5.06 -7.79
CA SER A 266 -17.87 -5.72 -7.29
C SER A 266 -18.19 -6.64 -6.12
N LYS A 267 -17.36 -7.66 -5.93
CA LYS A 267 -17.44 -8.57 -4.78
C LYS A 267 -16.04 -8.90 -4.29
N LEU A 268 -15.80 -8.60 -3.02
CA LEU A 268 -14.63 -9.07 -2.27
C LEU A 268 -14.75 -10.57 -2.05
N VAL A 269 -13.68 -11.30 -2.32
CA VAL A 269 -13.59 -12.75 -2.15
C VAL A 269 -12.23 -13.10 -1.54
N SER A 270 -12.19 -14.17 -0.74
CA SER A 270 -10.94 -14.81 -0.30
C SER A 270 -10.56 -15.91 -1.29
N GLY A 271 -9.28 -15.98 -1.67
CA GLY A 271 -8.75 -17.04 -2.54
C GLY A 271 -9.02 -18.45 -1.99
N LEU A 272 -9.03 -19.46 -2.87
CA LEU A 272 -9.13 -20.84 -2.38
C LEU A 272 -7.81 -21.30 -1.76
N ASN A 273 -7.93 -22.12 -0.70
CA ASN A 273 -6.81 -22.63 0.09
C ASN A 273 -6.00 -21.54 0.83
N THR A 274 -6.55 -20.33 0.95
CA THR A 274 -6.00 -19.29 1.82
C THR A 274 -6.51 -19.47 3.25
N ASN A 275 -5.94 -18.69 4.17
CA ASN A 275 -6.44 -18.54 5.52
C ASN A 275 -6.43 -17.05 5.90
N ALA A 276 -6.96 -16.73 7.08
CA ALA A 276 -7.09 -15.35 7.54
C ALA A 276 -5.78 -14.54 7.52
N ILE A 277 -4.60 -15.17 7.64
CA ILE A 277 -3.31 -14.46 7.57
C ILE A 277 -3.01 -14.04 6.13
N ILE A 278 -3.14 -14.96 5.18
CA ILE A 278 -2.96 -14.67 3.75
C ILE A 278 -3.98 -13.62 3.29
N ASP A 279 -5.24 -13.74 3.70
CA ASP A 279 -6.29 -12.79 3.30
C ASP A 279 -6.02 -11.38 3.83
N TRP A 280 -5.63 -11.26 5.10
CA TRP A 280 -5.33 -9.96 5.70
C TRP A 280 -3.99 -9.36 5.27
N ASN A 281 -3.01 -10.18 4.88
CA ASN A 281 -1.79 -9.71 4.21
C ASN A 281 -2.13 -9.11 2.84
N ALA A 282 -2.97 -9.78 2.04
CA ALA A 282 -3.45 -9.24 0.77
C ALA A 282 -4.23 -7.92 0.98
N ILE A 283 -5.09 -7.83 2.01
CA ILE A 283 -5.78 -6.57 2.35
C ILE A 283 -4.81 -5.45 2.75
N ALA A 284 -3.72 -5.77 3.44
CA ALA A 284 -2.69 -4.77 3.74
C ALA A 284 -2.08 -4.21 2.44
N LEU A 285 -1.74 -5.08 1.48
CA LEU A 285 -1.21 -4.69 0.16
C LEU A 285 -2.22 -3.86 -0.64
N ASN A 286 -3.49 -4.28 -0.67
CA ASN A 286 -4.57 -3.55 -1.33
C ASN A 286 -4.75 -2.14 -0.73
N ALA A 287 -4.66 -2.03 0.60
CA ALA A 287 -4.76 -0.74 1.28
C ALA A 287 -3.57 0.19 0.98
N ILE A 288 -2.35 -0.36 0.90
CA ILE A 288 -1.14 0.39 0.52
C ILE A 288 -1.28 0.97 -0.88
N GLN A 289 -1.69 0.17 -1.85
CA GLN A 289 -1.94 0.61 -3.22
C GLN A 289 -3.02 1.70 -3.28
N ALA A 290 -4.10 1.52 -2.54
CA ALA A 290 -5.21 2.48 -2.51
C ALA A 290 -4.83 3.82 -1.84
N GLU A 291 -3.96 3.81 -0.81
CA GLU A 291 -3.37 5.05 -0.27
C GLU A 291 -2.53 5.77 -1.33
N GLY A 292 -1.77 5.02 -2.12
CA GLY A 292 -1.07 5.50 -3.32
C GLY A 292 -1.97 6.22 -4.32
N LYS A 293 -3.02 5.55 -4.77
CA LYS A 293 -4.06 6.09 -5.66
C LYS A 293 -4.71 7.35 -5.07
N ALA A 294 -4.84 7.42 -3.75
CA ALA A 294 -5.37 8.58 -3.04
C ALA A 294 -4.35 9.71 -2.79
N GLY A 295 -3.13 9.61 -3.35
CA GLY A 295 -2.06 10.60 -3.23
C GLY A 295 -1.31 10.58 -1.89
N ARG A 296 -1.47 9.51 -1.10
CA ARG A 296 -0.84 9.30 0.22
C ARG A 296 0.07 8.06 0.19
N GLY A 297 0.80 7.87 -0.91
CA GLY A 297 1.62 6.68 -1.14
C GLY A 297 2.48 6.32 0.06
N VAL A 298 2.46 5.04 0.45
CA VAL A 298 3.24 4.55 1.59
C VAL A 298 4.68 4.29 1.12
N PRO A 299 5.69 5.00 1.64
CA PRO A 299 7.08 4.81 1.19
C PRO A 299 7.69 3.51 1.76
N PRO A 300 8.79 3.00 1.18
CA PRO A 300 9.44 1.74 1.59
C PRO A 300 9.73 1.63 3.09
N THR A 301 10.20 2.73 3.70
CA THR A 301 10.45 2.83 5.14
C THR A 301 9.22 2.54 5.99
N VAL A 302 8.16 3.29 5.74
CA VAL A 302 6.93 3.25 6.52
C VAL A 302 6.15 1.95 6.24
N GLY A 303 6.19 1.49 4.99
CA GLY A 303 5.48 0.29 4.55
C GLY A 303 6.07 -1.01 5.08
N SER A 304 7.40 -1.18 5.10
CA SER A 304 8.01 -2.36 5.71
C SER A 304 7.72 -2.43 7.22
N ARG A 305 7.76 -1.27 7.91
CA ARG A 305 7.34 -1.16 9.32
C ARG A 305 5.85 -1.51 9.52
N LEU A 306 4.97 -1.07 8.63
CA LEU A 306 3.54 -1.43 8.68
C LEU A 306 3.35 -2.95 8.60
N MET A 307 3.99 -3.60 7.63
CA MET A 307 3.88 -5.05 7.45
C MET A 307 4.44 -5.82 8.66
N ALA A 308 5.56 -5.36 9.25
CA ALA A 308 6.11 -5.92 10.47
C ALA A 308 5.19 -5.76 11.69
N LEU A 309 4.53 -4.60 11.82
CA LEU A 309 3.53 -4.36 12.87
C LEU A 309 2.34 -5.33 12.76
N VAL A 310 1.79 -5.51 11.56
CA VAL A 310 0.65 -6.42 11.33
C VAL A 310 1.07 -7.84 11.64
N SER A 311 2.22 -8.27 11.08
CA SER A 311 2.69 -9.65 11.19
C SER A 311 3.06 -10.04 12.62
N THR A 312 3.73 -9.18 13.39
CA THR A 312 4.07 -9.50 14.80
C THR A 312 2.85 -9.48 15.71
N ALA A 313 1.88 -8.59 15.48
CA ALA A 313 0.64 -8.59 16.23
C ALA A 313 -0.20 -9.86 15.97
N VAL A 314 -0.26 -10.29 14.70
CA VAL A 314 -0.90 -11.55 14.31
C VAL A 314 -0.15 -12.73 14.89
N TYR A 315 1.18 -12.77 14.79
CA TYR A 315 2.01 -13.83 15.34
C TYR A 315 1.79 -14.02 16.85
N ASP A 316 1.90 -12.95 17.64
CA ASP A 316 1.64 -13.04 19.09
C ASP A 316 0.21 -13.47 19.41
N THR A 317 -0.75 -13.11 18.56
CA THR A 317 -2.14 -13.56 18.68
C THR A 317 -2.25 -15.07 18.46
N VAL A 318 -1.58 -15.62 17.43
CA VAL A 318 -1.56 -17.06 17.15
C VAL A 318 -0.83 -17.82 18.27
N GLN A 319 0.31 -17.30 18.74
CA GLN A 319 1.07 -17.91 19.84
C GLN A 319 0.28 -17.99 21.14
N ALA A 320 -0.67 -17.10 21.36
CA ALA A 320 -1.53 -17.16 22.54
C ALA A 320 -2.45 -18.40 22.56
N PHE A 321 -2.73 -19.03 21.41
CA PHE A 321 -3.49 -20.28 21.31
C PHE A 321 -2.59 -21.51 21.23
N ASN A 322 -1.33 -21.34 20.81
CA ASN A 322 -0.39 -22.43 20.59
C ASN A 322 1.01 -22.07 21.10
N THR A 323 1.49 -22.78 22.12
CA THR A 323 2.81 -22.55 22.72
C THR A 323 3.95 -23.28 21.98
N SER A 324 3.74 -23.75 20.74
CA SER A 324 4.78 -24.46 19.98
C SER A 324 5.92 -23.55 19.51
N TYR A 325 5.67 -22.24 19.44
CA TYR A 325 6.70 -21.22 19.20
C TYR A 325 6.68 -20.19 20.34
N PRO A 326 7.81 -19.55 20.66
CA PRO A 326 7.84 -18.45 21.62
C PRO A 326 7.08 -17.24 21.07
N SER A 327 6.38 -16.51 21.94
CA SER A 327 5.83 -15.20 21.60
C SER A 327 6.97 -14.22 21.28
N TYR A 328 6.72 -13.30 20.36
CA TYR A 328 7.61 -12.21 20.00
C TYR A 328 7.69 -11.16 21.11
N ALA A 329 6.56 -10.57 21.51
CA ALA A 329 6.55 -9.52 22.53
C ALA A 329 5.37 -9.58 23.51
N VAL A 330 4.20 -10.00 23.06
CA VAL A 330 2.97 -10.12 23.86
C VAL A 330 2.74 -11.59 24.24
N ASN A 331 3.28 -11.98 25.39
CA ASN A 331 3.12 -13.33 25.92
C ASN A 331 1.90 -13.42 26.86
N VAL A 332 0.79 -13.94 26.33
CA VAL A 332 -0.47 -14.18 27.03
C VAL A 332 -1.10 -15.49 26.53
N ASN A 333 -1.98 -16.12 27.32
CA ASN A 333 -2.76 -17.27 26.87
C ASN A 333 -4.18 -16.84 26.50
N ALA A 334 -4.64 -17.25 25.32
CA ALA A 334 -6.01 -17.04 24.89
C ALA A 334 -6.98 -17.76 25.86
N PRO A 335 -8.00 -17.08 26.40
CA PRO A 335 -9.03 -17.74 27.20
C PRO A 335 -9.76 -18.84 26.41
N ALA A 336 -10.33 -19.82 27.12
CA ALA A 336 -11.15 -20.85 26.50
C ALA A 336 -12.37 -20.25 25.75
N ASN A 337 -12.94 -20.99 24.80
CA ASN A 337 -14.07 -20.55 23.98
C ASN A 337 -13.80 -19.22 23.25
N THR A 338 -12.64 -19.14 22.61
CA THR A 338 -12.17 -17.99 21.84
C THR A 338 -11.76 -18.52 20.47
N SER A 339 -12.22 -17.91 19.39
CA SER A 339 -11.87 -18.31 18.03
C SER A 339 -10.50 -17.77 17.65
N LEU A 340 -9.59 -18.65 17.22
CA LEU A 340 -8.27 -18.27 16.72
C LEU A 340 -8.37 -17.45 15.44
N GLN A 341 -9.20 -17.87 14.48
CA GLN A 341 -9.34 -17.17 13.20
C GLN A 341 -9.91 -15.76 13.40
N ALA A 342 -10.97 -15.61 14.22
CA ALA A 342 -11.51 -14.29 14.51
C ALA A 342 -10.50 -13.41 15.28
N ALA A 343 -9.63 -14.00 16.11
CA ALA A 343 -8.56 -13.27 16.76
C ALA A 343 -7.50 -12.75 15.79
N VAL A 344 -7.10 -13.53 14.80
CA VAL A 344 -6.23 -13.06 13.70
C VAL A 344 -6.88 -11.87 12.98
N VAL A 345 -8.17 -11.97 12.64
CA VAL A 345 -8.95 -10.89 12.01
C VAL A 345 -8.93 -9.62 12.86
N GLY A 346 -9.22 -9.74 14.16
CA GLY A 346 -9.19 -8.61 15.10
C GLY A 346 -7.81 -7.97 15.21
N ALA A 347 -6.75 -8.78 15.27
CA ALA A 347 -5.38 -8.27 15.36
C ALA A 347 -4.96 -7.49 14.11
N ALA A 348 -5.16 -8.07 12.92
CA ALA A 348 -4.85 -7.43 11.66
C ALA A 348 -5.66 -6.15 11.45
N TYR A 349 -6.98 -6.22 11.67
CA TYR A 349 -7.88 -5.06 11.59
C TYR A 349 -7.41 -3.93 12.50
N ARG A 350 -7.07 -4.21 13.76
CA ARG A 350 -6.64 -3.17 14.70
C ARG A 350 -5.40 -2.44 14.22
N VAL A 351 -4.38 -3.15 13.77
CA VAL A 351 -3.15 -2.51 13.28
C VAL A 351 -3.45 -1.68 12.04
N LEU A 352 -4.08 -2.28 11.03
CA LEU A 352 -4.34 -1.64 9.74
C LEU A 352 -5.25 -0.42 9.85
N SER A 353 -6.38 -0.52 10.56
CA SER A 353 -7.29 0.62 10.79
C SER A 353 -6.64 1.76 11.57
N THR A 354 -5.63 1.47 12.39
CA THR A 354 -4.87 2.50 13.13
C THR A 354 -3.82 3.17 12.24
N GLN A 355 -3.10 2.40 11.42
CA GLN A 355 -2.00 2.93 10.61
C GLN A 355 -2.48 3.56 9.29
N LEU A 356 -3.55 3.03 8.68
CA LEU A 356 -4.10 3.48 7.40
C LEU A 356 -5.60 3.86 7.50
N PRO A 357 -5.96 4.86 8.31
CA PRO A 357 -7.37 5.17 8.60
C PRO A 357 -8.19 5.60 7.37
N GLY A 358 -7.54 6.01 6.27
CA GLY A 358 -8.21 6.30 4.99
C GLY A 358 -8.91 5.08 4.37
N GLN A 359 -8.44 3.87 4.70
CA GLN A 359 -8.90 2.62 4.10
C GLN A 359 -9.88 1.83 4.98
N ASN A 360 -10.49 2.48 6.00
CA ASN A 360 -11.41 1.82 6.92
C ASN A 360 -12.61 1.14 6.24
N SER A 361 -13.11 1.66 5.11
CA SER A 361 -14.19 1.00 4.37
C SER A 361 -13.78 -0.38 3.86
N LEU A 362 -12.56 -0.51 3.31
CA LEU A 362 -12.00 -1.78 2.86
C LEU A 362 -11.84 -2.74 4.05
N PHE A 363 -11.31 -2.26 5.17
CA PHE A 363 -11.09 -3.09 6.36
C PHE A 363 -12.39 -3.60 6.98
N LEU A 364 -13.45 -2.77 7.04
CA LEU A 364 -14.77 -3.21 7.54
C LEU A 364 -15.42 -4.25 6.62
N GLN A 365 -15.24 -4.10 5.31
CA GLN A 365 -15.70 -5.07 4.33
C GLN A 365 -14.97 -6.42 4.52
N GLN A 366 -13.64 -6.38 4.74
CA GLN A 366 -12.90 -7.61 5.01
C GLN A 366 -13.29 -8.25 6.36
N VAL A 367 -13.50 -7.48 7.43
CA VAL A 367 -13.98 -8.06 8.71
C VAL A 367 -15.30 -8.80 8.48
N THR A 368 -16.23 -8.18 7.75
CA THR A 368 -17.51 -8.81 7.40
C THR A 368 -17.30 -10.08 6.57
N ASN A 369 -16.40 -10.07 5.59
CA ASN A 369 -16.09 -11.24 4.76
C ASN A 369 -15.49 -12.38 5.59
N SER A 370 -14.44 -12.09 6.38
CA SER A 370 -13.78 -13.10 7.21
C SER A 370 -14.73 -13.72 8.24
N LEU A 371 -15.57 -12.92 8.93
CA LEU A 371 -16.52 -13.45 9.91
C LEU A 371 -17.64 -14.28 9.26
N ALA A 372 -17.99 -14.03 7.99
CA ALA A 372 -18.92 -14.89 7.26
C ALA A 372 -18.31 -16.24 6.86
N GLU A 373 -16.99 -16.30 6.70
CA GLU A 373 -16.24 -17.50 6.33
C GLU A 373 -15.93 -18.39 7.54
N ILE A 374 -15.69 -17.80 8.70
CA ILE A 374 -15.46 -18.53 9.96
C ILE A 374 -16.77 -19.22 10.38
N GLN A 375 -16.66 -20.47 10.84
CA GLN A 375 -17.82 -21.34 11.18
C GLN A 375 -17.81 -21.72 12.67
N ASP A 376 -17.22 -20.87 13.52
CA ASP A 376 -17.18 -21.09 14.96
C ASP A 376 -18.51 -20.62 15.58
N SER A 377 -18.65 -20.74 16.91
CA SER A 377 -19.82 -20.15 17.57
C SER A 377 -19.69 -18.61 17.59
N ALA A 378 -20.80 -17.89 17.40
CA ALA A 378 -20.85 -16.43 17.50
C ALA A 378 -20.15 -15.87 18.77
N THR A 379 -20.30 -16.57 19.91
CA THR A 379 -19.61 -16.20 21.15
C THR A 379 -18.09 -16.36 21.04
N ALA A 380 -17.60 -17.45 20.47
CA ALA A 380 -16.18 -17.68 20.28
C ALA A 380 -15.57 -16.68 19.27
N GLU A 381 -16.30 -16.35 18.20
CA GLU A 381 -15.87 -15.37 17.19
C GLU A 381 -15.78 -13.96 17.76
N SER A 382 -16.81 -13.49 18.46
CA SER A 382 -16.79 -12.20 19.15
C SER A 382 -15.63 -12.11 20.15
N ARG A 383 -15.46 -13.15 20.99
CA ARG A 383 -14.33 -13.21 21.94
C ARG A 383 -12.98 -13.24 21.24
N GLY A 384 -12.87 -13.96 20.12
CA GLY A 384 -11.69 -14.03 19.28
C GLY A 384 -11.32 -12.66 18.75
N PHE A 385 -12.23 -12.01 18.02
CA PHE A 385 -12.04 -10.66 17.49
C PHE A 385 -11.60 -9.69 18.59
N ASN A 386 -12.28 -9.69 19.73
CA ASN A 386 -11.93 -8.84 20.85
C ASN A 386 -10.53 -9.12 21.41
N PHE A 387 -10.15 -10.39 21.51
CA PHE A 387 -8.82 -10.79 21.98
C PHE A 387 -7.72 -10.32 21.02
N GLY A 388 -7.92 -10.47 19.71
CA GLY A 388 -7.02 -9.95 18.68
C GLY A 388 -6.80 -8.43 18.77
N ILE A 389 -7.88 -7.66 18.94
CA ILE A 389 -7.81 -6.20 19.14
C ILE A 389 -6.89 -5.86 20.34
N LEU A 390 -7.02 -6.59 21.46
CA LEU A 390 -6.23 -6.35 22.66
C LEU A 390 -4.73 -6.64 22.45
N VAL A 391 -4.39 -7.77 21.82
CA VAL A 391 -3.00 -8.14 21.51
C VAL A 391 -2.36 -7.13 20.54
N ALA A 392 -3.06 -6.78 19.46
CA ALA A 392 -2.59 -5.80 18.50
C ALA A 392 -2.42 -4.41 19.10
N ASN A 393 -3.32 -3.99 20.00
CA ASN A 393 -3.18 -2.71 20.70
C ASN A 393 -1.92 -2.67 21.58
N GLN A 394 -1.57 -3.78 22.24
CA GLN A 394 -0.31 -3.86 22.98
C GLN A 394 0.91 -3.79 22.06
N SER A 395 0.86 -4.46 20.90
CA SER A 395 1.92 -4.40 19.88
C SER A 395 2.13 -2.97 19.36
N LEU A 396 1.06 -2.25 19.05
CA LEU A 396 1.09 -0.84 18.67
C LEU A 396 1.72 0.03 19.77
N ASN A 397 1.35 -0.19 21.04
CA ASN A 397 1.88 0.57 22.17
C ASN A 397 3.38 0.33 22.39
N LEU A 398 3.88 -0.88 22.16
CA LEU A 398 5.31 -1.20 22.25
C LEU A 398 6.13 -0.41 21.22
N ARG A 399 5.54 -0.16 20.04
CA ARG A 399 6.19 0.53 18.92
C ARG A 399 5.83 2.02 18.82
N ALA A 400 5.08 2.56 19.77
CA ALA A 400 4.63 3.96 19.74
C ALA A 400 5.79 4.99 19.83
N SER A 401 6.90 4.59 20.45
CA SER A 401 8.09 5.42 20.66
C SER A 401 9.35 4.80 20.06
N ASP A 402 9.21 4.04 18.97
CA ASP A 402 10.32 3.33 18.33
C ASP A 402 11.22 4.23 17.48
N GLY A 403 10.96 5.55 17.41
CA GLY A 403 11.73 6.50 16.62
C GLY A 403 11.17 6.77 15.22
N SER A 404 10.16 6.01 14.75
CA SER A 404 9.60 6.16 13.40
C SER A 404 8.89 7.50 13.14
N SER A 405 8.57 8.25 14.19
CA SER A 405 7.95 9.57 14.11
C SER A 405 8.96 10.71 14.00
N ASN A 406 10.28 10.43 13.99
CA ASN A 406 11.31 11.45 13.86
C ASN A 406 11.35 12.04 12.44
N ASN A 407 10.69 13.19 12.29
CA ASN A 407 10.61 13.95 11.05
C ASN A 407 11.55 15.17 11.04
N THR A 408 12.61 15.16 11.86
CA THR A 408 13.59 16.25 11.90
C THR A 408 14.11 16.50 10.47
N PRO A 409 13.98 17.73 9.94
CA PRO A 409 14.39 18.00 8.56
C PRO A 409 15.87 17.69 8.32
N PHE A 410 16.15 16.97 7.24
CA PHE A 410 17.51 16.72 6.81
C PHE A 410 18.17 18.01 6.32
N THR A 411 19.43 18.23 6.73
CA THR A 411 20.28 19.29 6.20
C THR A 411 21.51 18.64 5.62
N ALA A 412 21.65 18.66 4.31
CA ALA A 412 22.82 18.11 3.65
C ALA A 412 24.09 18.87 4.07
N PRO A 413 25.19 18.17 4.41
CA PRO A 413 26.47 18.80 4.65
C PRO A 413 27.03 19.40 3.36
N SER A 414 27.99 20.32 3.50
CA SER A 414 28.75 20.81 2.34
C SER A 414 29.76 19.76 1.89
N GLY A 415 29.87 19.51 0.59
CA GLY A 415 30.90 18.67 0.01
C GLY A 415 30.84 18.67 -1.51
N ASN A 416 31.92 18.20 -2.15
CA ASN A 416 32.01 18.14 -3.61
C ASN A 416 31.39 16.87 -4.20
N TYR A 417 31.08 15.88 -3.38
CA TYR A 417 30.47 14.61 -3.77
C TYR A 417 29.51 14.15 -2.66
N VAL A 418 28.40 14.89 -2.51
CA VAL A 418 27.40 14.68 -1.47
C VAL A 418 26.02 14.77 -2.11
N TRP A 419 25.20 13.76 -1.88
CA TRP A 419 23.80 13.78 -2.30
C TRP A 419 23.06 14.93 -1.60
N THR A 420 22.27 15.66 -2.37
CA THR A 420 21.38 16.69 -1.84
C THR A 420 19.99 16.50 -2.44
N PRO A 421 18.90 16.78 -1.69
CA PRO A 421 17.57 16.83 -2.27
C PRO A 421 17.50 17.70 -3.51
N GLU A 422 16.70 17.28 -4.49
CA GLU A 422 16.46 18.07 -5.69
C GLU A 422 15.97 19.48 -5.33
N THR A 423 16.35 20.47 -6.15
CA THR A 423 15.94 21.87 -5.91
C THR A 423 14.64 22.25 -6.61
N LEU A 424 14.21 21.46 -7.59
CA LEU A 424 13.03 21.67 -8.43
C LEU A 424 12.36 20.32 -8.70
N GLY A 425 11.16 20.34 -9.31
CA GLY A 425 10.42 19.12 -9.63
C GLY A 425 9.51 18.63 -8.49
N PRO A 426 8.88 17.46 -8.67
CA PRO A 426 7.92 16.89 -7.73
C PRO A 426 8.55 16.46 -6.39
N THR A 427 9.86 16.19 -6.38
CA THR A 427 10.67 15.76 -5.22
C THR A 427 11.49 16.91 -4.60
N ALA A 428 11.23 18.16 -5.00
CA ALA A 428 12.00 19.32 -4.54
C ALA A 428 12.05 19.44 -3.01
N GLY A 429 13.26 19.42 -2.44
CA GLY A 429 13.51 19.52 -1.00
C GLY A 429 13.15 18.28 -0.19
N VAL A 430 12.84 17.15 -0.83
CA VAL A 430 12.45 15.90 -0.16
C VAL A 430 13.71 15.08 0.17
N ALA A 431 13.83 14.67 1.43
CA ALA A 431 14.81 13.69 1.91
C ALA A 431 14.07 12.58 2.66
N LEU A 432 13.65 11.56 1.91
CA LEU A 432 12.76 10.52 2.41
C LEU A 432 13.45 9.62 3.43
N GLY A 433 12.96 9.65 4.66
CA GLY A 433 13.42 8.75 5.72
C GLY A 433 14.79 9.11 6.31
N ALA A 434 15.19 10.39 6.27
CA ALA A 434 16.50 10.83 6.75
C ALA A 434 16.89 10.41 8.18
N ASN A 435 15.90 10.16 9.05
CA ASN A 435 16.12 9.71 10.41
C ASN A 435 15.76 8.23 10.63
N TRP A 436 15.47 7.48 9.56
CA TRP A 436 14.91 6.13 9.66
C TRP A 436 15.91 5.11 10.22
N GLY A 437 17.22 5.35 10.05
CA GLY A 437 18.27 4.58 10.73
C GLY A 437 18.24 4.67 12.26
N GLY A 438 17.48 5.61 12.83
CA GLY A 438 17.24 5.73 14.28
C GLY A 438 16.00 4.98 14.78
N VAL A 439 15.29 4.27 13.91
CA VAL A 439 14.16 3.42 14.32
C VAL A 439 14.70 2.22 15.09
N THR A 440 14.07 1.90 16.22
CA THR A 440 14.38 0.72 17.03
C THR A 440 14.15 -0.52 16.17
N PRO A 441 15.15 -1.39 15.97
CA PRO A 441 14.93 -2.61 15.19
C PRO A 441 13.88 -3.54 15.81
N TRP A 442 13.45 -4.53 15.04
CA TRP A 442 12.46 -5.54 15.40
C TRP A 442 13.09 -6.75 16.05
N THR A 443 14.16 -7.24 15.45
CA THR A 443 14.78 -8.53 15.75
C THR A 443 16.28 -8.41 15.90
N ILE A 444 16.90 -7.56 15.08
CA ILE A 444 18.34 -7.33 15.14
C ILE A 444 18.71 -6.40 16.29
N GLY A 445 19.72 -6.74 17.07
CA GLY A 445 20.12 -5.93 18.22
C GLY A 445 20.88 -4.67 17.81
N ASN A 446 22.08 -4.87 17.24
CA ASN A 446 22.95 -3.79 16.80
C ASN A 446 23.01 -3.76 15.27
N ILE A 447 22.47 -2.71 14.66
CA ILE A 447 22.45 -2.59 13.19
C ILE A 447 23.86 -2.48 12.58
N ASP A 448 24.86 -1.95 13.32
CA ASP A 448 26.25 -1.85 12.85
C ASP A 448 26.90 -3.22 12.62
N GLN A 449 26.40 -4.28 13.27
CA GLN A 449 26.99 -5.61 13.16
C GLN A 449 26.78 -6.22 11.77
N PHE A 450 25.66 -5.92 11.12
CA PHE A 450 25.31 -6.45 9.79
C PHE A 450 26.05 -5.75 8.65
N VAL A 451 26.77 -4.67 8.98
CA VAL A 451 27.64 -3.97 8.04
C VAL A 451 29.10 -4.35 8.32
N SER A 452 29.54 -4.21 9.58
CA SER A 452 30.93 -4.47 9.97
C SER A 452 31.36 -5.95 9.86
N GLN A 453 30.51 -6.92 10.21
CA GLN A 453 30.87 -8.34 10.13
C GLN A 453 30.92 -8.86 8.69
N ASN A 454 30.13 -8.25 7.82
CA ASN A 454 30.12 -8.54 6.40
C ASN A 454 31.24 -7.79 5.65
N GLN A 455 32.06 -7.00 6.36
CA GLN A 455 33.19 -6.25 5.78
C GLN A 455 32.75 -5.36 4.62
N LEU A 456 31.51 -4.86 4.66
CA LEU A 456 30.98 -3.95 3.66
C LEU A 456 31.73 -2.63 3.74
N ASP A 457 31.91 -1.96 2.61
CA ASP A 457 32.62 -0.70 2.61
C ASP A 457 31.73 0.42 3.17
N VAL A 458 31.94 0.74 4.45
CA VAL A 458 31.24 1.83 5.15
C VAL A 458 31.80 3.22 4.84
N THR A 459 32.73 3.32 3.89
CA THR A 459 33.30 4.57 3.41
C THR A 459 33.24 4.70 1.89
N LEU A 460 32.78 3.64 1.20
CA LEU A 460 32.75 3.44 -0.24
C LEU A 460 34.14 3.49 -0.87
N ASP A 461 34.60 2.34 -1.34
CA ASP A 461 35.91 2.20 -1.94
C ASP A 461 35.83 2.94 -3.29
N GLY A 462 36.82 3.77 -3.58
CA GLY A 462 36.83 4.48 -4.85
C GLY A 462 35.84 5.63 -5.01
N ARG A 463 35.35 6.28 -3.94
CA ARG A 463 34.77 7.64 -4.12
C ARG A 463 35.75 8.57 -4.84
N PRO A 464 35.28 9.51 -5.68
CA PRO A 464 36.16 10.46 -6.37
C PRO A 464 36.94 11.38 -5.39
N ASP A 465 36.47 11.51 -4.15
CA ASP A 465 37.16 12.22 -3.07
C ASP A 465 38.03 11.32 -2.17
N ASN A 466 38.07 10.01 -2.40
CA ASN A 466 38.93 9.07 -1.69
C ASN A 466 40.37 9.12 -2.26
N PRO A 467 41.36 9.57 -1.48
CA PRO A 467 42.74 9.75 -1.97
C PRO A 467 43.48 8.42 -2.21
N ASN A 468 42.95 7.28 -1.75
CA ASN A 468 43.64 5.98 -1.81
C ASN A 468 43.37 5.19 -3.11
N ASP A 469 42.23 5.41 -3.78
CA ASP A 469 41.83 4.68 -5.00
C ASP A 469 41.65 5.60 -6.23
N GLN A 470 41.76 6.93 -6.06
CA GLN A 470 41.67 7.90 -7.17
C GLN A 470 40.38 7.82 -8.01
N GLY A 471 39.31 7.21 -7.49
CA GLY A 471 38.01 7.14 -8.14
C GLY A 471 37.84 6.01 -9.17
N ALA A 472 38.64 4.94 -9.10
CA ALA A 472 38.60 3.87 -10.10
C ALA A 472 37.27 3.10 -10.09
N LEU A 473 36.82 2.63 -8.92
CA LEU A 473 35.53 1.92 -8.79
C LEU A 473 34.35 2.83 -9.17
N TYR A 474 34.30 4.05 -8.64
CA TYR A 474 33.30 5.05 -9.03
C TYR A 474 33.21 5.24 -10.56
N ALA A 475 34.35 5.36 -11.25
CA ALA A 475 34.34 5.57 -12.69
C ALA A 475 33.86 4.33 -13.46
N GLU A 476 34.18 3.13 -12.98
CA GLU A 476 33.71 1.87 -13.56
C GLU A 476 32.20 1.72 -13.42
N GLU A 477 31.66 1.92 -12.22
CA GLU A 477 30.24 1.72 -11.95
C GLU A 477 29.35 2.79 -12.57
N ILE A 478 29.79 4.05 -12.58
CA ILE A 478 29.06 5.12 -13.27
C ILE A 478 29.03 4.88 -14.77
N GLU A 479 30.11 4.37 -15.36
CA GLU A 479 30.12 3.98 -16.77
C GLU A 479 29.19 2.78 -17.02
N GLU A 480 29.15 1.80 -16.13
CA GLU A 480 28.19 0.70 -16.19
C GLU A 480 26.75 1.22 -16.17
N VAL A 481 26.37 2.04 -15.19
CA VAL A 481 25.01 2.58 -15.09
C VAL A 481 24.69 3.49 -16.27
N ARG A 482 25.65 4.27 -16.78
CA ARG A 482 25.43 5.11 -17.97
C ARG A 482 25.07 4.25 -19.18
N LEU A 483 25.82 3.17 -19.41
CA LEU A 483 25.63 2.27 -20.56
C LEU A 483 24.44 1.32 -20.40
N TYR A 484 24.12 0.85 -19.20
CA TYR A 484 23.09 -0.17 -18.96
C TYR A 484 21.83 0.34 -18.28
N GLY A 485 21.85 1.53 -17.69
CA GLY A 485 20.75 2.13 -16.93
C GLY A 485 20.00 3.23 -17.67
N GLY A 486 20.50 3.70 -18.82
CA GLY A 486 19.89 4.79 -19.59
C GLY A 486 18.52 4.44 -20.18
N LEU A 487 17.61 5.41 -20.24
CA LEU A 487 16.28 5.28 -20.85
C LEU A 487 16.36 5.05 -22.37
N GLU A 488 17.21 5.82 -23.04
CA GLU A 488 17.41 5.78 -24.49
C GLU A 488 18.82 6.24 -24.86
N ASP A 489 19.20 6.04 -26.13
CA ASP A 489 20.45 6.55 -26.69
C ASP A 489 20.45 8.08 -26.70
N THR A 490 21.60 8.67 -26.39
CA THR A 490 21.88 10.10 -26.52
C THR A 490 23.01 10.33 -27.54
N ALA A 491 23.47 11.57 -27.67
CA ALA A 491 24.67 11.86 -28.47
C ALA A 491 25.97 11.36 -27.82
N LEU A 492 25.97 11.09 -26.51
CA LEU A 492 27.14 10.72 -25.72
C LEU A 492 27.06 9.30 -25.16
N THR A 493 25.85 8.75 -25.09
CA THR A 493 25.56 7.43 -24.53
C THR A 493 24.85 6.56 -25.55
N THR A 494 25.38 5.35 -25.77
CA THR A 494 24.67 4.29 -26.46
C THR A 494 24.32 3.22 -25.43
N THR A 495 23.05 2.95 -25.23
CA THR A 495 22.58 1.97 -24.26
C THR A 495 22.93 0.55 -24.73
N LEU A 496 23.53 -0.24 -23.86
CA LEU A 496 23.96 -1.63 -24.11
C LEU A 496 23.03 -2.66 -23.46
N ARG A 497 22.07 -2.22 -22.65
CA ARG A 497 21.07 -3.06 -21.99
C ARG A 497 20.27 -3.88 -23.01
N ASN A 498 20.14 -5.17 -22.74
CA ASN A 498 19.33 -6.07 -23.57
C ASN A 498 17.85 -6.07 -23.13
N ALA A 499 16.99 -6.76 -23.88
CA ALA A 499 15.54 -6.78 -23.62
C ALA A 499 15.18 -7.44 -22.28
N ASP A 500 15.86 -8.52 -21.88
CA ASP A 500 15.61 -9.19 -20.60
C ASP A 500 16.02 -8.31 -19.41
N GLN A 501 17.15 -7.61 -19.50
CA GLN A 501 17.58 -6.64 -18.49
C GLN A 501 16.60 -5.45 -18.37
N ALA A 502 16.00 -5.01 -19.48
CA ALA A 502 14.97 -3.98 -19.45
C ALA A 502 13.68 -4.50 -18.79
N GLU A 503 13.27 -5.73 -19.10
CA GLU A 503 12.12 -6.39 -18.47
C GLU A 503 12.35 -6.57 -16.97
N MET A 504 13.53 -7.06 -16.57
CA MET A 504 13.96 -7.22 -15.19
C MET A 504 13.86 -5.91 -14.39
N ALA A 505 14.34 -4.81 -14.93
CA ALA A 505 14.29 -3.49 -14.28
C ALA A 505 12.85 -3.06 -13.97
N VAL A 506 11.93 -3.26 -14.92
CA VAL A 506 10.50 -2.90 -14.74
C VAL A 506 9.78 -3.93 -13.85
N PHE A 507 10.13 -5.22 -13.96
CA PHE A 507 9.53 -6.29 -13.17
C PHE A 507 9.68 -6.03 -11.67
N TRP A 508 10.86 -5.61 -11.24
CA TRP A 508 11.21 -5.35 -9.85
C TRP A 508 11.07 -3.87 -9.43
N SER A 509 10.47 -3.01 -10.26
CA SER A 509 10.42 -1.57 -9.98
C SER A 509 9.64 -1.25 -8.71
N TYR A 510 8.32 -1.46 -8.74
CA TYR A 510 7.36 -1.18 -7.66
C TYR A 510 7.54 0.21 -6.99
N ASP A 511 8.07 1.17 -7.75
CA ASP A 511 8.39 2.52 -7.27
C ASP A 511 7.21 3.49 -7.48
N ARG A 512 6.19 3.08 -8.24
CA ARG A 512 4.94 3.83 -8.38
C ARG A 512 4.16 3.85 -7.06
N ALA A 513 3.60 5.01 -6.73
CA ALA A 513 2.83 5.20 -5.52
C ALA A 513 1.61 4.31 -5.43
N ASP A 514 0.95 4.07 -6.56
CA ASP A 514 -0.27 3.29 -6.72
C ASP A 514 -0.01 1.80 -7.01
N THR A 515 1.11 1.26 -6.53
CA THR A 515 1.37 -0.18 -6.41
C THR A 515 1.47 -0.57 -4.94
N PHE A 516 1.54 -1.86 -4.64
CA PHE A 516 1.83 -2.31 -3.27
C PHE A 516 3.30 -2.24 -2.85
N ARG A 517 4.16 -1.57 -3.65
CA ARG A 517 5.58 -1.25 -3.34
C ARG A 517 6.50 -2.48 -3.27
N PRO A 518 7.84 -2.32 -3.27
CA PRO A 518 8.78 -3.46 -3.30
C PRO A 518 8.58 -4.46 -2.15
N TYR A 519 8.37 -3.98 -0.92
CA TYR A 519 8.08 -4.85 0.22
C TYR A 519 6.79 -5.67 0.02
N GLY A 520 5.82 -5.12 -0.74
CA GLY A 520 4.57 -5.79 -1.05
C GLY A 520 4.73 -6.85 -2.13
N HIS A 521 5.60 -6.64 -3.11
CA HIS A 521 5.90 -7.63 -4.15
C HIS A 521 6.55 -8.88 -3.56
N LEU A 522 7.53 -8.70 -2.68
CA LEU A 522 8.13 -9.82 -1.95
C LEU A 522 7.10 -10.55 -1.06
N ASN A 523 6.14 -9.82 -0.47
CA ASN A 523 5.01 -10.43 0.25
C ASN A 523 4.03 -11.17 -0.68
N GLN A 524 3.77 -10.68 -1.89
CA GLN A 524 2.94 -11.36 -2.87
C GLN A 524 3.56 -12.72 -3.23
N ILE A 525 4.85 -12.75 -3.57
CA ILE A 525 5.58 -13.97 -3.89
C ILE A 525 5.54 -14.96 -2.71
N ALA A 526 5.79 -14.47 -1.49
CA ALA A 526 5.73 -15.32 -0.29
C ALA A 526 4.33 -15.89 -0.04
N GLN A 527 3.26 -15.10 -0.26
CA GLN A 527 1.87 -15.59 -0.16
C GLN A 527 1.55 -16.65 -1.20
N GLU A 528 1.99 -16.48 -2.45
CA GLU A 528 1.77 -17.47 -3.50
C GLU A 528 2.46 -18.80 -3.18
N ILE A 529 3.66 -18.75 -2.60
CA ILE A 529 4.41 -19.94 -2.19
C ILE A 529 3.74 -20.61 -0.98
N ALA A 530 3.39 -19.84 0.04
CA ALA A 530 2.68 -20.35 1.21
C ALA A 530 1.38 -21.09 0.85
N VAL A 531 0.57 -20.51 -0.06
CA VAL A 531 -0.66 -21.16 -0.54
C VAL A 531 -0.35 -22.41 -1.37
N ARG A 532 0.71 -22.39 -2.19
CA ARG A 532 1.13 -23.54 -3.00
C ARG A 532 1.58 -24.74 -2.15
N GLU A 533 2.31 -24.46 -1.07
CA GLU A 533 2.79 -25.46 -0.12
C GLU A 533 1.69 -25.91 0.88
N GLY A 534 0.55 -25.21 0.90
CA GLY A 534 -0.57 -25.54 1.76
C GLY A 534 -0.27 -25.28 3.24
N ASN A 535 0.47 -24.21 3.52
CA ASN A 535 0.82 -23.80 4.88
C ASN A 535 -0.42 -23.74 5.78
N THR A 536 -0.23 -24.17 7.02
CA THR A 536 -1.17 -23.94 8.10
C THR A 536 -1.13 -22.49 8.56
N LEU A 537 -2.18 -22.06 9.25
CA LEU A 537 -2.24 -20.73 9.87
C LEU A 537 -1.06 -20.46 10.83
N GLN A 538 -0.53 -21.50 11.49
CA GLN A 538 0.64 -21.36 12.38
C GLN A 538 1.94 -21.14 11.59
N GLU A 539 2.12 -21.87 10.49
CA GLU A 539 3.29 -21.73 9.62
C GLU A 539 3.29 -20.36 8.95
N ASP A 540 2.14 -19.88 8.48
CA ASP A 540 2.01 -18.53 7.91
C ASP A 540 2.27 -17.44 8.94
N ALA A 541 1.79 -17.59 10.18
CA ALA A 541 2.09 -16.62 11.24
C ALA A 541 3.61 -16.49 11.45
N SER A 542 4.31 -17.61 11.50
CA SER A 542 5.76 -17.69 11.68
C SER A 542 6.51 -17.12 10.47
N LEU A 543 6.15 -17.54 9.26
CA LEU A 543 6.74 -17.07 8.00
C LEU A 543 6.62 -15.56 7.82
N PHE A 544 5.42 -15.00 7.93
CA PHE A 544 5.21 -13.57 7.68
C PHE A 544 5.75 -12.68 8.81
N ALA A 545 5.82 -13.18 10.04
CA ALA A 545 6.51 -12.47 11.12
C ALA A 545 8.02 -12.41 10.84
N ALA A 546 8.64 -13.53 10.44
CA ALA A 546 10.04 -13.56 10.06
C ALA A 546 10.33 -12.67 8.85
N LEU A 547 9.58 -12.82 7.76
CA LEU A 547 9.77 -12.06 6.53
C LEU A 547 9.64 -10.56 6.80
N ASN A 548 8.53 -10.12 7.38
CA ASN A 548 8.25 -8.69 7.47
C ASN A 548 9.13 -7.97 8.50
N THR A 549 9.56 -8.66 9.57
CA THR A 549 10.55 -8.07 10.50
C THR A 549 11.95 -8.03 9.90
N ALA A 550 12.36 -9.04 9.13
CA ALA A 550 13.64 -9.02 8.41
C ALA A 550 13.68 -7.90 7.35
N LEU A 551 12.61 -7.75 6.54
CA LEU A 551 12.49 -6.65 5.58
C LEU A 551 12.56 -5.28 6.27
N ALA A 552 11.85 -5.10 7.40
CA ALA A 552 11.86 -3.85 8.14
C ALA A 552 13.24 -3.54 8.75
N ASP A 553 13.93 -4.54 9.30
CA ASP A 553 15.27 -4.40 9.87
C ASP A 553 16.33 -4.11 8.82
N ALA A 554 16.29 -4.80 7.67
CA ALA A 554 17.17 -4.53 6.53
C ALA A 554 16.98 -3.09 6.01
N VAL A 555 15.74 -2.61 5.95
CA VAL A 555 15.43 -1.20 5.60
C VAL A 555 15.97 -0.22 6.64
N ILE A 556 15.96 -0.54 7.94
CA ILE A 556 16.57 0.33 8.96
C ILE A 556 18.08 0.44 8.76
N VAL A 557 18.77 -0.68 8.49
CA VAL A 557 20.21 -0.69 8.19
C VAL A 557 20.49 0.12 6.93
N ALA A 558 19.80 -0.17 5.82
CA ALA A 558 20.02 0.51 4.54
C ALA A 558 19.78 2.03 4.65
N TRP A 559 18.73 2.48 5.34
CA TRP A 559 18.49 3.91 5.53
C TRP A 559 19.48 4.58 6.47
N LYS A 560 20.05 3.86 7.45
CA LYS A 560 21.18 4.39 8.20
C LYS A 560 22.34 4.67 7.25
N GLU A 561 22.76 3.69 6.45
CA GLU A 561 23.93 3.85 5.57
C GLU A 561 23.70 4.90 4.48
N LYS A 562 22.48 5.00 3.93
CA LYS A 562 22.09 6.10 3.02
C LYS A 562 22.44 7.47 3.57
N TYR A 563 22.06 7.74 4.82
CA TYR A 563 22.24 9.05 5.42
C TYR A 563 23.57 9.22 6.19
N THR A 564 24.34 8.15 6.36
CA THR A 564 25.76 8.22 6.75
C THR A 564 26.62 8.57 5.54
N GLU A 565 26.47 7.82 4.45
CA GLU A 565 27.36 7.91 3.29
C GLU A 565 27.00 9.08 2.38
N LEU A 566 25.71 9.32 2.13
CA LEU A 566 25.24 10.40 1.26
C LEU A 566 25.80 10.31 -0.18
N GLN A 567 25.94 9.11 -0.73
CA GLN A 567 26.35 8.93 -2.12
C GLN A 567 25.31 9.54 -3.09
N PRO A 568 25.71 10.44 -4.01
CA PRO A 568 24.84 10.96 -5.08
C PRO A 568 24.23 9.85 -5.94
N ARG A 569 23.03 10.10 -6.49
CA ARG A 569 22.39 9.14 -7.40
C ARG A 569 23.10 9.09 -8.75
N PRO A 570 22.98 8.00 -9.51
CA PRO A 570 23.57 7.93 -10.84
C PRO A 570 23.15 9.09 -11.77
N ASP A 571 21.90 9.56 -11.69
CA ASP A 571 21.44 10.70 -12.49
C ASP A 571 22.06 12.03 -12.04
N ASP A 572 22.23 12.24 -10.73
CA ASP A 572 22.99 13.38 -10.20
C ASP A 572 24.40 13.38 -10.80
N VAL A 573 25.02 12.20 -10.88
CA VAL A 573 26.40 12.07 -11.34
C VAL A 573 26.52 12.28 -12.85
N ILE A 574 25.77 11.50 -13.63
CA ILE A 574 25.87 11.43 -15.10
C ILE A 574 25.31 12.71 -15.72
N ALA A 575 24.08 13.10 -15.35
CA ALA A 575 23.37 14.24 -15.94
C ALA A 575 23.49 15.52 -15.10
N GLY A 576 23.50 15.40 -13.77
CA GLY A 576 23.60 16.52 -12.82
C GLY A 576 24.99 17.15 -12.73
N GLY A 577 25.99 16.55 -13.37
CA GLY A 577 27.26 17.18 -13.67
C GLY A 577 28.41 16.86 -12.72
N PHE A 578 28.28 15.92 -11.78
CA PHE A 578 29.47 15.47 -11.02
C PHE A 578 30.50 14.84 -11.98
N ALA A 579 30.07 13.95 -12.88
CA ALA A 579 30.97 13.31 -13.85
C ALA A 579 31.68 14.30 -14.79
N ALA A 580 31.04 15.43 -15.10
CA ALA A 580 31.66 16.47 -15.93
C ALA A 580 32.70 17.31 -15.18
N ASN A 581 32.71 17.27 -13.83
CA ASN A 581 33.48 18.17 -12.97
C ASN A 581 34.38 17.45 -11.94
N ASP A 582 34.38 16.12 -11.90
CA ASP A 582 35.16 15.32 -10.94
C ASP A 582 36.66 15.28 -11.26
N GLY A 583 37.06 15.60 -12.49
CA GLY A 583 38.45 15.59 -12.93
C GLY A 583 38.98 14.19 -13.29
N ILE A 584 38.11 13.19 -13.42
CA ILE A 584 38.45 11.82 -13.78
C ILE A 584 38.25 11.66 -15.29
N ALA A 585 39.29 11.25 -16.01
CA ALA A 585 39.25 11.21 -17.48
C ALA A 585 38.34 10.13 -18.07
N SER A 586 38.01 9.09 -17.28
CA SER A 586 37.17 7.96 -17.68
C SER A 586 35.68 8.17 -17.38
N THR A 587 35.31 9.16 -16.59
CA THR A 587 33.90 9.50 -16.37
C THR A 587 33.36 10.36 -17.50
N VAL A 588 32.12 10.10 -17.89
CA VAL A 588 31.44 10.80 -18.98
C VAL A 588 30.18 11.44 -18.44
N GLY A 589 30.17 12.77 -18.36
CA GLY A 589 28.95 13.53 -18.10
C GLY A 589 28.07 13.61 -19.36
N ASP A 590 26.80 13.25 -19.21
CA ASP A 590 25.80 13.26 -20.27
C ASP A 590 24.52 13.98 -19.78
N PRO A 591 24.33 15.27 -20.10
CA PRO A 591 23.23 16.07 -19.59
C PRO A 591 21.85 15.66 -20.14
N ASP A 592 21.81 14.87 -21.21
CA ASP A 592 20.58 14.37 -21.81
C ASP A 592 20.23 12.94 -21.30
N TRP A 593 21.11 12.32 -20.50
CA TRP A 593 20.88 10.99 -19.93
C TRP A 593 19.76 11.00 -18.90
N LYS A 594 18.95 9.94 -18.90
CA LYS A 594 17.89 9.70 -17.91
C LYS A 594 17.88 8.23 -17.51
N PRO A 595 17.55 7.89 -16.26
CA PRO A 595 17.32 6.51 -15.83
C PRO A 595 16.16 5.86 -16.60
N LEU A 596 16.27 4.56 -16.90
CA LEU A 596 15.19 3.79 -17.51
C LEU A 596 13.88 3.90 -16.72
N LEU A 597 13.94 3.80 -15.40
CA LEU A 597 12.74 3.82 -14.56
C LEU A 597 12.11 5.21 -14.43
N SER A 598 12.72 6.26 -14.95
CA SER A 598 12.28 7.64 -14.69
C SER A 598 10.85 7.93 -15.15
N GLU A 599 10.45 7.43 -16.33
CA GLU A 599 9.09 7.61 -16.83
C GLU A 599 8.06 6.83 -16.01
N LEU A 600 8.40 5.61 -15.60
CA LEU A 600 7.52 4.75 -14.80
C LEU A 600 7.28 5.35 -13.42
N MET A 601 8.33 5.88 -12.78
CA MET A 601 8.25 6.52 -11.47
C MET A 601 7.63 7.93 -11.52
N GLY A 602 7.73 8.62 -12.66
CA GLY A 602 7.37 10.03 -12.80
C GLY A 602 8.38 11.01 -12.19
N VAL A 603 9.56 10.53 -11.79
CA VAL A 603 10.71 11.27 -11.22
C VAL A 603 11.99 10.69 -11.82
N ASN A 604 13.10 11.45 -11.86
CA ASN A 604 14.36 10.89 -12.36
C ASN A 604 14.88 9.77 -11.44
N SER A 605 14.95 10.03 -10.15
CA SER A 605 15.40 9.06 -9.15
C SER A 605 14.63 9.22 -7.83
N PRO A 606 14.60 8.17 -6.97
CA PRO A 606 13.95 8.28 -5.67
C PRO A 606 14.67 9.28 -4.73
N PRO A 607 13.93 10.06 -3.90
CA PRO A 607 14.46 11.22 -3.17
C PRO A 607 15.19 10.85 -1.86
N PHE A 608 16.21 10.01 -1.99
CA PHE A 608 17.12 9.57 -0.93
C PHE A 608 18.47 9.15 -1.55
N PRO A 609 19.58 9.13 -0.79
CA PRO A 609 20.91 8.76 -1.28
C PRO A 609 20.96 7.37 -1.93
N ASP A 610 21.99 7.16 -2.74
CA ASP A 610 22.22 5.96 -3.52
C ASP A 610 22.57 4.74 -2.64
N TYR A 611 23.77 4.74 -2.05
CA TYR A 611 24.27 3.64 -1.24
C TYR A 611 23.71 3.66 0.18
N MET A 612 23.13 2.59 0.71
CA MET A 612 22.90 1.27 0.11
C MET A 612 21.51 1.13 -0.52
N SER A 613 21.33 0.29 -1.53
CA SER A 613 20.05 0.08 -2.24
C SER A 613 18.96 -0.50 -1.32
N GLY A 614 17.81 0.18 -1.25
CA GLY A 614 16.68 -0.27 -0.43
C GLY A 614 16.05 -1.58 -0.94
N HIS A 615 15.87 -1.70 -2.26
CA HIS A 615 15.40 -2.91 -2.92
C HIS A 615 16.31 -4.08 -2.63
N SER A 616 17.61 -3.92 -2.86
CA SER A 616 18.59 -4.99 -2.65
C SER A 616 18.62 -5.49 -1.20
N ALA A 617 18.54 -4.59 -0.21
CA ALA A 617 18.38 -4.96 1.20
C ALA A 617 17.13 -5.83 1.45
N MET A 618 16.00 -5.48 0.83
CA MET A 618 14.76 -6.24 0.94
C MET A 618 14.84 -7.58 0.19
N GLY A 619 15.39 -7.61 -1.02
CA GLY A 619 15.60 -8.82 -1.81
C GLY A 619 16.51 -9.83 -1.10
N GLY A 620 17.58 -9.36 -0.47
CA GLY A 620 18.44 -10.20 0.38
C GLY A 620 17.70 -10.76 1.59
N ALA A 621 17.00 -9.91 2.35
CA ALA A 621 16.26 -10.36 3.52
C ALA A 621 15.14 -11.36 3.18
N PHE A 622 14.46 -11.15 2.04
CA PHE A 622 13.54 -12.12 1.47
C PHE A 622 14.24 -13.44 1.14
N ALA A 623 15.39 -13.40 0.46
CA ALA A 623 16.13 -14.60 0.09
C ALA A 623 16.50 -15.45 1.32
N GLY A 624 17.04 -14.82 2.37
CA GLY A 624 17.44 -15.55 3.59
C GLY A 624 16.25 -16.16 4.34
N VAL A 625 15.15 -15.42 4.49
CA VAL A 625 13.95 -15.95 5.16
C VAL A 625 13.32 -17.09 4.37
N MET A 626 13.08 -16.89 3.07
CA MET A 626 12.39 -17.89 2.26
C MET A 626 13.22 -19.16 2.07
N THR A 627 14.54 -19.02 1.98
CA THR A 627 15.47 -20.16 1.91
C THR A 627 15.41 -21.02 3.16
N GLU A 628 15.37 -20.43 4.35
CA GLU A 628 15.25 -21.20 5.60
C GLU A 628 13.91 -21.96 5.70
N TYR A 629 12.81 -21.35 5.24
CA TYR A 629 11.48 -21.96 5.36
C TYR A 629 11.21 -23.05 4.31
N PHE A 630 11.73 -22.91 3.10
CA PHE A 630 11.37 -23.78 1.96
C PHE A 630 12.57 -24.50 1.32
N GLY A 631 13.80 -24.14 1.68
CA GLY A 631 15.06 -24.75 1.23
C GLY A 631 15.75 -24.03 0.06
N ASP A 632 17.07 -24.25 -0.05
CA ASP A 632 17.99 -23.54 -0.97
C ASP A 632 17.67 -23.64 -2.47
N ASN A 633 17.01 -24.72 -2.92
CA ASN A 633 16.78 -25.00 -4.35
C ASN A 633 15.29 -25.07 -4.68
N TYR A 634 14.49 -24.23 -4.02
CA TYR A 634 13.07 -24.13 -4.29
C TYR A 634 12.83 -23.38 -5.60
N VAL A 635 12.34 -24.11 -6.62
CA VAL A 635 12.03 -23.56 -7.95
C VAL A 635 10.64 -22.97 -7.97
N PHE A 636 10.48 -21.74 -8.44
CA PHE A 636 9.19 -21.07 -8.51
C PHE A 636 9.12 -20.06 -9.65
N SER A 637 7.89 -19.67 -9.98
CA SER A 637 7.63 -18.55 -10.89
C SER A 637 7.04 -17.39 -10.10
N ALA A 638 7.39 -16.18 -10.49
CA ALA A 638 6.81 -14.94 -9.96
C ALA A 638 6.25 -14.07 -11.09
N VAL A 639 5.38 -13.15 -10.70
CA VAL A 639 4.74 -12.19 -11.59
C VAL A 639 4.85 -10.78 -11.01
N SER A 640 4.64 -9.75 -11.84
CA SER A 640 4.76 -8.34 -11.42
C SER A 640 3.57 -7.49 -11.87
N GLN A 641 3.01 -6.68 -10.98
CA GLN A 641 1.96 -5.68 -11.28
C GLN A 641 2.47 -4.63 -12.27
N GLU A 642 3.77 -4.36 -12.27
CA GLU A 642 4.41 -3.40 -13.19
C GLU A 642 4.52 -3.97 -14.61
N LEU A 643 4.47 -5.30 -14.75
CA LEU A 643 4.47 -6.01 -16.03
C LEU A 643 3.37 -7.10 -16.11
N PRO A 644 2.08 -6.70 -16.26
CA PRO A 644 0.99 -7.65 -16.38
C PRO A 644 1.17 -8.67 -17.51
N GLY A 645 1.07 -9.96 -17.15
CA GLY A 645 1.18 -11.08 -18.09
C GLY A 645 2.60 -11.60 -18.32
N VAL A 646 3.62 -10.96 -17.73
CA VAL A 646 5.00 -11.47 -17.70
C VAL A 646 5.18 -12.39 -16.50
N VAL A 647 5.82 -13.53 -16.73
CA VAL A 647 6.18 -14.52 -15.72
C VAL A 647 7.68 -14.70 -15.76
N ARG A 648 8.35 -14.63 -14.60
CA ARG A 648 9.77 -14.92 -14.45
C ARG A 648 9.94 -16.17 -13.60
N ASP A 649 10.86 -17.04 -14.02
CA ASP A 649 11.14 -18.32 -13.37
C ASP A 649 12.48 -18.24 -12.64
N PHE A 650 12.53 -18.80 -11.44
CA PHE A 650 13.70 -18.77 -10.55
C PHE A 650 13.99 -20.17 -10.03
N ASP A 651 15.26 -20.55 -10.02
CA ASP A 651 15.75 -21.82 -9.47
C ASP A 651 15.99 -21.75 -7.95
N SER A 652 16.00 -20.53 -7.37
CA SER A 652 16.15 -20.30 -5.93
C SER A 652 15.66 -18.91 -5.49
N PHE A 653 15.48 -18.71 -4.18
CA PHE A 653 15.20 -17.39 -3.61
C PHE A 653 16.39 -16.44 -3.68
N TYR A 654 17.63 -16.98 -3.59
CA TYR A 654 18.84 -16.19 -3.78
C TYR A 654 18.87 -15.59 -5.19
N GLU A 655 18.56 -16.38 -6.22
CA GLU A 655 18.49 -15.88 -7.60
C GLU A 655 17.44 -14.78 -7.75
N ALA A 656 16.23 -14.98 -7.22
CA ALA A 656 15.17 -13.97 -7.27
C ALA A 656 15.57 -12.66 -6.55
N GLY A 657 16.13 -12.75 -5.35
CA GLY A 657 16.56 -11.58 -4.59
C GLY A 657 17.78 -10.87 -5.20
N MET A 658 18.70 -11.63 -5.82
CA MET A 658 19.83 -11.05 -6.55
C MET A 658 19.35 -10.39 -7.85
N GLU A 659 18.37 -10.96 -8.53
CA GLU A 659 17.76 -10.32 -9.70
C GLU A 659 17.06 -9.01 -9.32
N ASP A 660 16.32 -8.97 -8.20
CA ASP A 660 15.78 -7.72 -7.63
C ASP A 660 16.89 -6.69 -7.38
N ALA A 661 18.03 -7.11 -6.80
CA ALA A 661 19.17 -6.22 -6.57
C ALA A 661 19.77 -5.68 -7.88
N LEU A 662 20.05 -6.55 -8.85
CA LEU A 662 20.67 -6.17 -10.13
C LEU A 662 19.73 -5.34 -11.01
N SER A 663 18.41 -5.52 -10.87
CA SER A 663 17.39 -4.76 -11.60
C SER A 663 17.58 -3.24 -11.45
N ARG A 664 18.17 -2.78 -10.34
CA ARG A 664 18.34 -1.37 -10.01
C ARG A 664 19.46 -0.69 -10.79
N ILE A 665 20.47 -1.47 -11.21
CA ILE A 665 21.53 -1.03 -12.13
C ILE A 665 20.91 -0.81 -13.50
N TYR A 666 20.16 -1.80 -14.00
CA TYR A 666 19.49 -1.74 -15.31
C TYR A 666 18.36 -0.71 -15.35
N GLY A 667 17.76 -0.40 -14.20
CA GLY A 667 16.82 0.68 -14.02
C GLY A 667 17.45 2.08 -14.00
N GLY A 668 18.78 2.18 -13.87
CA GLY A 668 19.54 3.42 -13.88
C GLY A 668 19.50 4.20 -12.55
N VAL A 669 19.21 3.53 -11.43
CA VAL A 669 18.92 4.22 -10.15
C VAL A 669 19.87 3.84 -9.01
N HIS A 670 20.69 2.82 -9.20
CA HIS A 670 21.74 2.40 -8.27
C HIS A 670 23.02 1.98 -8.99
N VAL A 671 24.19 2.21 -8.36
CA VAL A 671 25.46 1.59 -8.76
C VAL A 671 25.57 0.14 -8.25
N SER A 672 26.52 -0.62 -8.77
CA SER A 672 26.68 -2.05 -8.48
C SER A 672 27.01 -2.35 -7.03
N GLU A 673 27.95 -1.65 -6.41
CA GLU A 673 28.33 -1.80 -4.99
C GLU A 673 27.12 -1.55 -4.08
N ALA A 674 26.33 -0.52 -4.36
CA ALA A 674 25.10 -0.23 -3.62
C ALA A 674 24.07 -1.36 -3.70
N CYS A 675 24.06 -2.14 -4.78
CA CYS A 675 23.18 -3.30 -4.93
C CYS A 675 23.74 -4.55 -4.25
N ILE A 676 25.00 -4.90 -4.51
CA ILE A 676 25.60 -6.17 -4.09
C ILE A 676 25.80 -6.17 -2.57
N ASP A 677 26.44 -5.14 -2.01
CA ASP A 677 26.70 -5.06 -0.57
C ASP A 677 25.40 -5.03 0.21
N SER A 678 24.41 -4.32 -0.31
CA SER A 678 23.11 -4.24 0.32
C SER A 678 22.33 -5.55 0.26
N PHE A 679 22.46 -6.32 -0.82
CA PHE A 679 21.87 -7.65 -0.90
C PHE A 679 22.48 -8.59 0.12
N GLU A 680 23.81 -8.64 0.22
CA GLU A 680 24.51 -9.51 1.18
C GLU A 680 24.21 -9.11 2.64
N MET A 681 24.10 -7.80 2.92
CA MET A 681 23.60 -7.30 4.21
C MET A 681 22.17 -7.79 4.50
N GLY A 682 21.27 -7.63 3.53
CA GLY A 682 19.89 -8.08 3.64
C GLY A 682 19.80 -9.58 3.89
N LEU A 683 20.56 -10.37 3.15
CA LEU A 683 20.64 -11.83 3.28
C LEU A 683 21.06 -12.23 4.70
N ALA A 684 22.11 -11.61 5.23
CA ALA A 684 22.55 -11.85 6.60
C ALA A 684 21.49 -11.50 7.65
N VAL A 685 20.73 -10.41 7.45
CA VAL A 685 19.58 -10.07 8.31
C VAL A 685 18.50 -11.16 8.19
N GLY A 686 18.13 -11.56 6.98
CA GLY A 686 17.14 -12.61 6.71
C GLY A 686 17.49 -13.92 7.40
N ASP A 687 18.72 -14.39 7.22
CA ASP A 687 19.26 -15.61 7.84
C ASP A 687 19.21 -15.52 9.37
N PHE A 688 19.65 -14.40 9.95
CA PHE A 688 19.63 -14.23 11.40
C PHE A 688 18.21 -14.33 11.96
N VAL A 689 17.24 -13.65 11.32
CA VAL A 689 15.85 -13.63 11.78
C VAL A 689 15.22 -15.00 11.67
N SER A 690 15.38 -15.64 10.51
CA SER A 690 14.78 -16.94 10.23
C SER A 690 15.33 -17.99 11.18
N THR A 691 16.64 -18.05 11.45
CA THR A 691 17.21 -19.10 12.32
C THR A 691 17.07 -18.84 13.82
N SER A 692 16.79 -17.60 14.25
CA SER A 692 16.98 -17.22 15.67
C SER A 692 15.72 -16.76 16.40
N VAL A 693 14.68 -16.32 15.71
CA VAL A 693 13.57 -15.58 16.36
C VAL A 693 12.24 -16.32 16.31
N PHE A 694 11.78 -16.70 15.11
CA PHE A 694 10.44 -17.25 14.90
C PHE A 694 10.45 -18.77 14.73
N GLN A 695 11.34 -19.45 15.46
CA GLN A 695 11.56 -20.90 15.40
C GLN A 695 10.74 -21.67 16.44
N PRO A 696 10.36 -22.92 16.15
CA PRO A 696 9.62 -23.74 17.11
C PRO A 696 10.48 -24.08 18.33
N ILE A 697 9.83 -24.35 19.46
CA ILE A 697 10.49 -24.83 20.68
C ILE A 697 10.89 -26.30 20.46
N VAL A 698 12.21 -26.56 20.46
CA VAL A 698 12.81 -27.90 20.28
C VAL A 698 12.76 -28.73 21.57
#